data_AF-A0A7K6J223-F1
#
_entry.id   AF-A0A7K6J223-F1
#
_cell.length_a   1.000
_cell.length_b   1.000
_cell.length_c   1.000
_cell.angle_alpha   90.00
_cell.angle_beta   90.00
_cell.angle_gamma   90.00
#
_symmetry.space_group_name_H-M   'P 1'
#
loop_
_entity.id
_entity.type
_entity.pdbx_description
1 polymer ?
#
loop_
_entity_poly.entity_id
_entity_poly.type
_entity_poly.pdbx_seq_one_letter_code
_entity_poly.pdbx_strand_id
1 'polypeptide(L)'
;QIQRALRSLCIPLERLHIMKGHMMQDMCKGLSRQTHTQAKVRMLPTYICSTPNGTEKGNFLVVELCQNQVRILLVTLYGDGNMSPQMMYKIFDMPEGIMKGEGEALFDFIAQCVSQFLAETTSPDTSSSEERLPLGFVFPFSCKQTQLDKAELLSWSKGFSCSGVVGKDVVQMLQSAINKQELSHVDVVALMNDTVGTLMTCSTEGRPCEIAVVADKGSNCCFMAEAYLVETAEETSGRMCVNTEWGCFGDDGTLNDIFTPYDESVDEESCNPGEKRFEKLVGTLYLGEIVRHALIALTAEKALFTGTDIAVLKQKGVFTIQHVLDIINNEDGTSDVKRVLEVLGLQPSERDCGRVQQICRAVVGRAATLHAVGLAAILSYMCQTRDLETLMVNVGVEGELYTGYSRFEEILQSVSRLLSPECMATLLPSRDGSGRGAAMVTAVALRLAAQRRVVNEVLGPLRLTHADLEKVQALMRQEMEKGLGKHTNATASVRMLPTYVTHTPDGTERGDFLALDLGGTNFRVLVVRVTEEGISMASEIYVIPVPIMQGTGERLFDHIIDCIMDFQTKQNMMTQTLPLGFTFSFPCQQMGLDKALLLTWTKGFTASGCVGQDVVQLLRDAARRKQHSGLQVVALLNDTVGTMMSCGYDDPKCEIGLIVGTGTNACYMEEMRNVGTVEGDEGRMCINMEWGAFGDNGCLDHLFTHFDRVVDETTINPGKQRFEKLISGMYLGEIVRQILLVMTEKQLLFQGKPSSKLQTRNIFQTKFLSTIEVNGLALRQIRGILNELDLDASFEDCVLLREVCQAVSLRAAQLCAAGLAAVVEKMRENRGLDRLSVSVGVDGTLYKLHPCFSQNLQKTLKDLAPNCDVSFHLSEDGSGKGAALVAAVASRAA
;
A
#
# COMPACT_ATOMS: atom_id res chain seq x y z
N GLN A 1 45.18 -16.71 34.92
CA GLN A 1 44.55 -17.69 34.00
C GLN A 1 43.03 -17.55 34.07
N ILE A 2 42.36 -17.93 35.17
CA ILE A 2 40.90 -17.77 35.35
C ILE A 2 40.40 -16.35 35.05
N GLN A 3 40.98 -15.32 35.68
CA GLN A 3 40.63 -13.91 35.43
C GLN A 3 40.81 -13.48 33.96
N ARG A 4 41.78 -14.06 33.24
CA ARG A 4 41.99 -13.79 31.82
C ARG A 4 40.88 -14.44 30.97
N ALA A 5 40.54 -15.69 31.26
CA ALA A 5 39.43 -16.39 30.60
C ALA A 5 38.08 -15.71 30.86
N LEU A 6 37.83 -15.24 32.09
CA LEU A 6 36.63 -14.47 32.42
C LEU A 6 36.59 -13.14 31.65
N ARG A 7 37.71 -12.41 31.57
CA ARG A 7 37.77 -11.16 30.78
C ARG A 7 37.51 -11.38 29.30
N SER A 8 38.01 -12.46 28.69
CA SER A 8 37.72 -12.76 27.27
C SER A 8 36.26 -13.16 27.02
N LEU A 9 35.57 -13.66 28.04
CA LEU A 9 34.15 -14.00 27.98
C LEU A 9 33.23 -12.82 28.34
N CYS A 10 33.77 -11.67 28.75
CA CYS A 10 33.00 -10.46 29.04
C CYS A 10 33.16 -9.43 27.92
N ILE A 11 32.06 -8.87 27.44
CA ILE A 11 32.07 -7.86 26.36
C ILE A 11 31.81 -6.48 26.97
N PRO A 12 32.71 -5.48 26.79
CA PRO A 12 32.49 -4.12 27.26
C PRO A 12 31.29 -3.44 26.59
N LEU A 13 30.62 -2.52 27.30
CA LEU A 13 29.44 -1.82 26.79
C LEU A 13 29.72 -1.04 25.49
N GLU A 14 30.90 -0.43 25.33
CA GLU A 14 31.24 0.27 24.08
C GLU A 14 31.26 -0.67 22.88
N ARG A 15 31.73 -1.91 23.08
CA ARG A 15 31.73 -2.94 22.02
C ARG A 15 30.31 -3.40 21.70
N LEU A 16 29.44 -3.51 22.69
CA LEU A 16 28.03 -3.83 22.49
C LEU A 16 27.32 -2.76 21.63
N HIS A 17 27.63 -1.47 21.82
CA HIS A 17 27.11 -0.41 20.95
C HIS A 17 27.58 -0.54 19.50
N ILE A 18 28.86 -0.86 19.28
CA ILE A 18 29.40 -1.08 17.93
C ILE A 18 28.69 -2.27 17.26
N MET A 19 28.54 -3.38 18.00
CA MET A 19 27.84 -4.57 17.50
C MET A 19 26.38 -4.28 17.14
N LYS A 20 25.66 -3.54 17.99
CA LYS A 20 24.30 -3.07 17.69
C LYS A 20 24.29 -2.32 16.36
N GLY A 21 25.22 -1.38 16.17
CA GLY A 21 25.34 -0.60 14.92
C GLY A 21 25.59 -1.47 13.69
N HIS A 22 26.52 -2.43 13.78
CA HIS A 22 26.79 -3.37 12.69
C HIS A 22 25.58 -4.25 12.36
N MET A 23 24.86 -4.73 13.37
CA MET A 23 23.66 -5.53 13.15
C MET A 23 22.56 -4.73 12.47
N MET A 24 22.33 -3.47 12.89
CA MET A 24 21.38 -2.58 12.21
C MET A 24 21.76 -2.34 10.74
N GLN A 25 23.05 -2.14 10.45
CA GLN A 25 23.52 -1.99 9.07
C GLN A 25 23.26 -3.25 8.23
N ASP A 26 23.50 -4.43 8.79
CA ASP A 26 23.28 -5.69 8.09
C ASP A 26 21.79 -6.00 7.88
N MET A 27 20.92 -5.63 8.85
CA MET A 27 19.47 -5.66 8.69
C MET A 27 19.00 -4.78 7.53
N CYS A 28 19.50 -3.54 7.43
CA CYS A 28 19.17 -2.65 6.31
C CYS A 28 19.58 -3.24 4.96
N LYS A 29 20.76 -3.89 4.89
CA LYS A 29 21.20 -4.60 3.68
C LYS A 29 20.27 -5.77 3.35
N GLY A 30 19.88 -6.55 4.35
CA GLY A 30 19.02 -7.72 4.18
C GLY A 30 17.62 -7.37 3.64
N LEU A 31 17.09 -6.21 4.01
CA LEU A 31 15.78 -5.73 3.56
C LEU A 31 15.80 -5.12 2.15
N SER A 32 16.94 -4.58 1.71
CA SER A 32 17.05 -3.92 0.40
C SER A 32 17.29 -4.91 -0.73
N ARG A 33 16.54 -4.78 -1.83
CA ARG A 33 16.66 -5.63 -3.02
C ARG A 33 18.03 -5.53 -3.67
N GLN A 34 18.68 -4.37 -3.57
CA GLN A 34 19.98 -4.11 -4.19
C GLN A 34 21.15 -4.73 -3.41
N THR A 35 21.03 -4.85 -2.09
CA THR A 35 22.13 -5.26 -1.21
C THR A 35 21.88 -6.57 -0.47
N HIS A 36 20.70 -7.18 -0.62
CA HIS A 36 20.30 -8.43 0.03
C HIS A 36 21.32 -9.56 -0.12
N THR A 37 21.91 -9.74 -1.31
CA THR A 37 22.90 -10.81 -1.55
C THR A 37 24.21 -10.63 -0.79
N GLN A 38 24.48 -9.44 -0.27
CA GLN A 38 25.67 -9.11 0.53
C GLN A 38 25.42 -9.24 2.03
N ALA A 39 24.15 -9.28 2.47
CA ALA A 39 23.78 -9.33 3.87
C ALA A 39 24.00 -10.73 4.46
N LYS A 40 24.42 -10.79 5.72
CA LYS A 40 24.48 -12.05 6.48
C LYS A 40 23.19 -12.29 7.27
N VAL A 41 22.65 -11.23 7.86
CA VAL A 41 21.28 -11.19 8.38
C VAL A 41 20.33 -11.07 7.20
N ARG A 42 19.70 -12.19 6.82
CA ARG A 42 18.97 -12.31 5.54
C ARG A 42 17.62 -11.58 5.52
N MET A 43 17.01 -11.32 6.68
CA MET A 43 15.74 -10.58 6.77
C MET A 43 14.65 -11.17 5.86
N LEU A 44 14.38 -12.47 6.05
CA LEU A 44 13.49 -13.27 5.22
C LEU A 44 12.02 -12.84 5.43
N PRO A 45 11.31 -12.46 4.35
CA PRO A 45 9.87 -12.18 4.39
C PRO A 45 9.07 -13.44 4.77
N THR A 46 8.13 -13.31 5.71
CA THR A 46 7.27 -14.45 6.14
C THR A 46 5.87 -14.43 5.52
N TYR A 47 5.50 -13.32 4.84
CA TYR A 47 4.16 -13.07 4.31
C TYR A 47 3.03 -13.01 5.35
N ILE A 48 3.38 -12.97 6.65
CA ILE A 48 2.44 -12.77 7.76
C ILE A 48 2.29 -11.27 7.96
N CYS A 49 1.15 -10.73 7.52
CA CYS A 49 0.97 -9.28 7.35
C CYS A 49 0.15 -8.59 8.45
N SER A 50 -0.39 -9.35 9.41
CA SER A 50 -1.20 -8.80 10.49
C SER A 50 -1.08 -9.64 11.76
N THR A 51 -1.25 -8.98 12.91
CA THR A 51 -1.33 -9.63 14.22
C THR A 51 -2.77 -10.08 14.51
N PRO A 52 -3.00 -10.93 15.52
CA PRO A 52 -4.35 -11.36 15.91
C PRO A 52 -5.20 -10.17 16.34
N ASN A 53 -6.51 -10.21 16.06
CA ASN A 53 -7.45 -9.17 16.49
C ASN A 53 -8.65 -9.71 17.30
N GLY A 54 -8.65 -11.01 17.61
CA GLY A 54 -9.67 -11.68 18.42
C GLY A 54 -10.87 -12.21 17.62
N THR A 55 -10.95 -11.93 16.32
CA THR A 55 -12.01 -12.43 15.43
C THR A 55 -11.69 -13.79 14.82
N GLU A 56 -10.49 -14.29 15.05
CA GLU A 56 -10.02 -15.58 14.54
C GLU A 56 -10.84 -16.73 15.12
N LYS A 57 -11.42 -17.56 14.24
CA LYS A 57 -12.29 -18.68 14.60
C LYS A 57 -12.10 -19.89 13.70
N GLY A 58 -12.34 -21.08 14.22
CA GLY A 58 -12.28 -22.34 13.49
C GLY A 58 -11.40 -23.40 14.18
N ASN A 59 -11.29 -24.56 13.54
CA ASN A 59 -10.42 -25.66 13.96
C ASN A 59 -9.17 -25.69 13.09
N PHE A 60 -8.00 -25.75 13.72
CA PHE A 60 -6.71 -25.65 13.05
C PHE A 60 -5.81 -26.79 13.50
N LEU A 61 -5.27 -27.52 12.55
CA LEU A 61 -4.23 -28.51 12.79
C LEU A 61 -2.88 -27.79 12.79
N VAL A 62 -1.96 -28.20 13.65
CA VAL A 62 -0.60 -27.65 13.70
C VAL A 62 0.38 -28.79 13.76
N VAL A 63 1.44 -28.67 12.96
CA VAL A 63 2.60 -29.56 12.99
C VAL A 63 3.80 -28.73 13.39
N GLU A 64 4.46 -29.11 14.48
CA GLU A 64 5.71 -28.51 14.92
C GLU A 64 6.84 -29.52 14.78
N LEU A 65 7.82 -29.19 13.94
CA LEU A 65 9.06 -29.94 13.88
C LEU A 65 10.01 -29.43 14.97
N CYS A 66 10.07 -30.17 16.07
CA CYS A 66 11.05 -29.97 17.14
C CYS A 66 12.36 -30.71 16.79
N GLN A 67 13.38 -30.69 17.67
CA GLN A 67 14.67 -31.33 17.39
C GLN A 67 14.56 -32.81 17.02
N ASN A 68 14.31 -33.68 18.00
CA ASN A 68 14.17 -35.13 17.82
C ASN A 68 12.72 -35.57 18.01
N GLN A 69 11.77 -34.65 17.91
CA GLN A 69 10.36 -34.86 18.17
C GLN A 69 9.51 -34.11 17.15
N VAL A 70 8.31 -34.62 16.91
CA VAL A 70 7.26 -33.94 16.15
C VAL A 70 6.07 -33.76 17.08
N ARG A 71 5.60 -32.53 17.24
CA ARG A 71 4.40 -32.23 18.03
C ARG A 71 3.25 -31.90 17.09
N ILE A 72 2.12 -32.57 17.28
CA ILE A 72 0.88 -32.34 16.53
C ILE A 72 -0.14 -31.73 17.48
N LEU A 73 -0.81 -30.66 17.07
CA LEU A 73 -1.84 -29.98 17.86
C LEU A 73 -3.13 -29.80 17.06
N LEU A 74 -4.28 -29.95 17.72
CA LEU A 74 -5.57 -29.45 17.22
C LEU A 74 -5.99 -28.28 18.11
N VAL A 75 -6.16 -27.11 17.50
CA VAL A 75 -6.51 -25.86 18.18
C VAL A 75 -7.85 -25.36 17.67
N THR A 76 -8.79 -25.14 18.59
CA THR A 76 -10.10 -24.54 18.31
C THR A 76 -10.12 -23.11 18.81
N LEU A 77 -10.35 -22.17 17.88
CA LEU A 77 -10.54 -20.75 18.16
C LEU A 77 -12.02 -20.39 18.06
N TYR A 78 -12.53 -19.64 19.04
CA TYR A 78 -13.96 -19.31 19.15
C TYR A 78 -14.36 -17.98 18.49
N GLY A 79 -13.40 -17.06 18.28
CA GLY A 79 -13.62 -15.76 17.62
C GLY A 79 -14.39 -14.71 18.42
N ASP A 80 -14.51 -14.88 19.74
CA ASP A 80 -15.17 -13.94 20.64
C ASP A 80 -14.20 -13.08 21.46
N GLY A 81 -12.88 -13.27 21.27
CA GLY A 81 -11.80 -12.58 21.98
C GLY A 81 -11.72 -12.83 23.49
N ASN A 82 -12.69 -13.54 24.08
CA ASN A 82 -12.86 -13.70 25.52
C ASN A 82 -12.67 -15.15 25.98
N MET A 83 -12.83 -16.12 25.08
CA MET A 83 -12.59 -17.54 25.39
C MET A 83 -11.17 -17.94 25.01
N SER A 84 -10.46 -18.54 25.97
CA SER A 84 -9.18 -19.19 25.71
C SER A 84 -9.35 -20.31 24.67
N PRO A 85 -8.43 -20.46 23.71
CA PRO A 85 -8.46 -21.55 22.76
C PRO A 85 -8.53 -22.92 23.43
N GLN A 86 -9.29 -23.84 22.86
CA GLN A 86 -9.20 -25.25 23.24
C GLN A 86 -8.07 -25.90 22.45
N MET A 87 -7.20 -26.65 23.13
CA MET A 87 -6.03 -27.26 22.52
C MET A 87 -5.88 -28.71 22.97
N MET A 88 -5.63 -29.60 22.02
CA MET A 88 -5.18 -30.96 22.24
C MET A 88 -3.86 -31.16 21.52
N TYR A 89 -2.90 -31.88 22.08
CA TYR A 89 -1.64 -32.17 21.40
C TYR A 89 -1.08 -33.54 21.74
N LYS A 90 -0.20 -34.04 20.86
CA LYS A 90 0.61 -35.25 21.07
C LYS A 90 2.02 -35.03 20.56
N ILE A 91 2.99 -35.59 21.27
CA ILE A 91 4.42 -35.56 20.91
C ILE A 91 4.82 -36.95 20.44
N PHE A 92 5.56 -37.00 19.34
CA PHE A 92 6.08 -38.21 18.72
C PHE A 92 7.60 -38.14 18.67
N ASP A 93 8.28 -39.13 19.26
CA ASP A 93 9.74 -39.24 19.18
C ASP A 93 10.16 -39.70 17.78
N MET A 94 11.14 -39.00 17.21
CA MET A 94 11.67 -39.31 15.89
C MET A 94 12.60 -40.53 15.96
N PRO A 95 12.40 -41.55 15.10
CA PRO A 95 13.31 -42.67 14.99
C PRO A 95 14.76 -42.27 14.70
N GLU A 96 15.71 -43.07 15.20
CA GLU A 96 17.13 -42.86 14.93
C GLU A 96 17.43 -42.84 13.42
N GLY A 97 18.26 -41.89 13.00
CA GLY A 97 18.70 -41.77 11.61
C GLY A 97 17.85 -40.89 10.71
N ILE A 98 16.57 -40.60 11.05
CA ILE A 98 15.71 -39.74 10.21
C ILE A 98 16.31 -38.35 10.01
N MET A 99 16.82 -37.72 11.06
CA MET A 99 17.41 -36.36 11.01
C MET A 99 18.57 -36.22 10.00
N LYS A 100 19.21 -37.33 9.62
CA LYS A 100 20.34 -37.38 8.68
C LYS A 100 20.08 -38.31 7.49
N GLY A 101 18.82 -38.70 7.27
CA GLY A 101 18.39 -39.63 6.23
C GLY A 101 17.85 -38.93 4.99
N GLU A 102 17.01 -39.62 4.24
CA GLU A 102 16.31 -39.05 3.09
C GLU A 102 15.18 -38.11 3.54
N GLY A 103 15.05 -36.97 2.86
CA GLY A 103 13.99 -36.00 3.12
C GLY A 103 12.58 -36.59 3.04
N GLU A 104 12.35 -37.47 2.07
CA GLU A 104 11.06 -38.18 1.93
C GLU A 104 10.69 -38.95 3.21
N ALA A 105 11.65 -39.62 3.85
CA ALA A 105 11.41 -40.37 5.08
C ALA A 105 11.02 -39.44 6.26
N LEU A 106 11.61 -38.24 6.33
CA LEU A 106 11.24 -37.24 7.34
C LEU A 106 9.78 -36.78 7.15
N PHE A 107 9.40 -36.38 5.94
CA PHE A 107 8.03 -35.90 5.68
C PHE A 107 6.99 -37.01 5.76
N ASP A 108 7.31 -38.22 5.32
CA ASP A 108 6.43 -39.39 5.49
C ASP A 108 6.22 -39.72 6.97
N PHE A 109 7.27 -39.64 7.81
CA PHE A 109 7.13 -39.78 9.27
C PHE A 109 6.23 -38.68 9.88
N ILE A 110 6.42 -37.42 9.50
CA ILE A 110 5.56 -36.32 9.96
C ILE A 110 4.09 -36.57 9.57
N ALA A 111 3.84 -37.01 8.34
CA ALA A 111 2.50 -37.33 7.86
C ALA A 111 1.86 -38.52 8.62
N GLN A 112 2.65 -39.54 8.97
CA GLN A 112 2.20 -40.65 9.82
C GLN A 112 1.79 -40.17 11.22
N CYS A 113 2.57 -39.25 11.82
CA CYS A 113 2.22 -38.63 13.10
C CYS A 113 0.88 -37.87 13.02
N VAL A 114 0.64 -37.13 11.93
CA VAL A 114 -0.65 -36.47 11.67
C VAL A 114 -1.79 -37.49 11.58
N SER A 115 -1.61 -38.53 10.78
CA SER A 115 -2.62 -39.59 10.61
C SER A 115 -2.97 -40.28 11.93
N GLN A 116 -1.94 -40.64 12.71
CA GLN A 116 -2.15 -41.28 14.01
C GLN A 116 -2.86 -40.36 15.00
N PHE A 117 -2.46 -39.08 15.05
CA PHE A 117 -3.09 -38.11 15.94
C PHE A 117 -4.58 -37.91 15.62
N LEU A 118 -4.93 -37.75 14.34
CA LEU A 118 -6.33 -37.60 13.92
C LEU A 118 -7.15 -38.85 14.26
N ALA A 119 -6.64 -40.06 13.97
CA ALA A 119 -7.33 -41.31 14.29
C ALA A 119 -7.66 -41.48 15.79
N GLU A 120 -6.83 -40.91 16.68
CA GLU A 120 -7.03 -40.97 18.13
C GLU A 120 -7.94 -39.85 18.67
N THR A 121 -8.08 -38.73 17.95
CA THR A 121 -8.79 -37.54 18.44
C THR A 121 -10.15 -37.30 17.77
N THR A 122 -10.40 -37.84 16.59
CA THR A 122 -11.73 -37.79 15.94
C THR A 122 -12.62 -38.95 16.39
N SER A 123 -13.81 -38.66 16.91
CA SER A 123 -14.79 -39.68 17.30
C SER A 123 -15.39 -40.37 16.06
N PRO A 124 -15.66 -41.69 16.08
CA PRO A 124 -16.32 -42.40 14.97
C PRO A 124 -17.76 -41.92 14.69
N ASP A 125 -18.40 -41.18 15.62
CA ASP A 125 -19.77 -40.65 15.45
C ASP A 125 -19.84 -39.29 14.71
N THR A 126 -18.70 -38.64 14.43
CA THR A 126 -18.64 -37.45 13.57
C THR A 126 -18.38 -37.84 12.12
N SER A 127 -19.33 -38.57 11.53
CA SER A 127 -19.38 -38.85 10.09
C SER A 127 -19.84 -37.61 9.29
N SER A 128 -19.28 -36.43 9.56
CA SER A 128 -19.36 -35.28 8.66
C SER A 128 -18.03 -35.15 7.93
N SER A 129 -17.84 -36.01 6.94
CA SER A 129 -16.66 -36.15 6.09
C SER A 129 -16.43 -34.95 5.13
N GLU A 130 -16.65 -33.70 5.55
CA GLU A 130 -16.64 -32.55 4.64
C GLU A 130 -15.92 -31.28 5.14
N GLU A 131 -15.52 -31.17 6.41
CA GLU A 131 -14.85 -29.94 6.88
C GLU A 131 -13.32 -30.04 6.65
N ARG A 132 -12.80 -29.24 5.72
CA ARG A 132 -11.35 -29.13 5.46
C ARG A 132 -10.65 -28.63 6.72
N LEU A 133 -9.55 -29.29 7.10
CA LEU A 133 -8.72 -28.94 8.24
C LEU A 133 -7.47 -28.18 7.76
N PRO A 134 -7.43 -26.84 7.92
CA PRO A 134 -6.24 -26.06 7.63
C PRO A 134 -5.11 -26.39 8.61
N LEU A 135 -3.92 -26.66 8.06
CA LEU A 135 -2.70 -27.03 8.78
C LEU A 135 -1.68 -25.90 8.75
N GLY A 136 -1.26 -25.45 9.93
CA GLY A 136 -0.08 -24.59 10.12
C GLY A 136 1.17 -25.43 10.40
N PHE A 137 2.24 -25.20 9.64
CA PHE A 137 3.50 -25.94 9.74
C PHE A 137 4.59 -25.06 10.36
N VAL A 138 4.94 -25.32 11.62
CA VAL A 138 6.08 -24.71 12.30
C VAL A 138 7.35 -25.47 11.91
N PHE A 139 8.16 -24.83 11.09
CA PHE A 139 9.37 -25.38 10.52
C PHE A 139 10.55 -24.45 10.83
N PRO A 140 11.34 -24.73 11.88
CA PRO A 140 12.25 -23.76 12.46
C PRO A 140 13.60 -23.73 11.72
N PHE A 141 13.57 -23.58 10.40
CA PHE A 141 14.75 -23.51 9.53
C PHE A 141 14.66 -22.30 8.60
N SER A 142 15.81 -21.95 8.01
CA SER A 142 15.89 -20.82 7.09
C SER A 142 15.20 -21.18 5.77
N CYS A 143 14.01 -20.61 5.53
CA CYS A 143 13.23 -20.82 4.30
C CYS A 143 13.04 -19.53 3.53
N LYS A 144 13.21 -19.58 2.20
CA LYS A 144 12.81 -18.50 1.30
C LYS A 144 11.34 -18.68 0.94
N GLN A 145 10.49 -17.82 1.48
CA GLN A 145 9.07 -17.81 1.17
C GLN A 145 8.78 -16.85 0.01
N THR A 146 7.81 -17.22 -0.83
CA THR A 146 7.19 -16.31 -1.81
C THR A 146 5.70 -16.12 -1.53
N GLN A 147 5.11 -17.03 -0.75
CA GLN A 147 3.74 -17.00 -0.27
C GLN A 147 3.70 -17.71 1.09
N LEU A 148 2.58 -17.62 1.80
CA LEU A 148 2.42 -18.24 3.10
C LEU A 148 2.52 -19.78 3.05
N ASP A 149 2.04 -20.37 1.96
CA ASP A 149 1.97 -21.81 1.66
C ASP A 149 3.07 -22.28 0.68
N LYS A 150 4.12 -21.48 0.48
CA LYS A 150 5.19 -21.78 -0.47
C LYS A 150 6.56 -21.37 0.05
N ALA A 151 7.41 -22.36 0.35
CA ALA A 151 8.66 -22.11 1.07
C ALA A 151 9.79 -23.05 0.64
N GLU A 152 10.86 -22.49 0.08
CA GLU A 152 12.06 -23.23 -0.30
C GLU A 152 13.05 -23.31 0.88
N LEU A 153 13.46 -24.51 1.29
CA LEU A 153 14.51 -24.66 2.31
C LEU A 153 15.87 -24.18 1.78
N LEU A 154 16.48 -23.22 2.47
CA LEU A 154 17.79 -22.68 2.08
C LEU A 154 18.96 -23.51 2.63
N SER A 155 18.87 -23.94 3.88
CA SER A 155 19.94 -24.67 4.56
C SER A 155 19.43 -25.36 5.82
N TRP A 156 19.93 -26.56 6.09
CA TRP A 156 19.73 -27.22 7.37
C TRP A 156 20.58 -26.59 8.48
N SER A 157 20.11 -26.74 9.72
CA SER A 157 20.83 -26.36 10.93
C SER A 157 20.48 -27.31 12.09
N LYS A 158 21.00 -27.05 13.29
CA LYS A 158 20.58 -27.76 14.53
C LYS A 158 20.69 -29.28 14.48
N GLY A 159 21.65 -29.81 13.71
CA GLY A 159 21.92 -31.25 13.59
C GLY A 159 21.11 -31.99 12.52
N PHE A 160 20.20 -31.32 11.80
CA PHE A 160 19.54 -31.88 10.63
C PHE A 160 20.45 -31.86 9.40
N SER A 161 20.31 -32.85 8.54
CA SER A 161 21.05 -32.95 7.26
C SER A 161 20.35 -33.90 6.28
N CYS A 162 19.02 -33.77 6.13
CA CYS A 162 18.27 -34.67 5.26
C CYS A 162 18.56 -34.39 3.77
N SER A 163 18.88 -35.43 2.99
CA SER A 163 19.11 -35.34 1.55
C SER A 163 17.82 -35.02 0.79
N GLY A 164 17.96 -34.32 -0.35
CA GLY A 164 16.83 -34.06 -1.25
C GLY A 164 15.82 -32.99 -0.81
N VAL A 165 16.07 -32.26 0.29
CA VAL A 165 15.16 -31.20 0.80
C VAL A 165 15.63 -29.77 0.50
N VAL A 166 16.94 -29.51 0.56
CA VAL A 166 17.47 -28.16 0.28
C VAL A 166 17.14 -27.78 -1.17
N GLY A 167 16.61 -26.57 -1.36
CA GLY A 167 16.13 -26.09 -2.65
C GLY A 167 14.76 -26.62 -3.08
N LYS A 168 14.06 -27.36 -2.21
CA LYS A 168 12.69 -27.84 -2.46
C LYS A 168 11.67 -27.10 -1.61
N ASP A 169 10.44 -27.08 -2.11
CA ASP A 169 9.30 -26.55 -1.41
C ASP A 169 8.84 -27.52 -0.31
N VAL A 170 9.16 -27.20 0.94
CA VAL A 170 8.86 -28.08 2.09
C VAL A 170 7.37 -28.16 2.39
N VAL A 171 6.58 -27.16 1.98
CA VAL A 171 5.11 -27.19 2.10
C VAL A 171 4.56 -28.23 1.14
N GLN A 172 5.02 -28.20 -0.11
CA GLN A 172 4.63 -29.20 -1.11
C GLN A 172 5.08 -30.61 -0.71
N MET A 173 6.27 -30.77 -0.13
CA MET A 173 6.76 -32.07 0.35
C MET A 173 5.86 -32.62 1.46
N LEU A 174 5.52 -31.80 2.47
CA LEU A 174 4.61 -32.22 3.54
C LEU A 174 3.20 -32.52 3.01
N GLN A 175 2.64 -31.66 2.16
CA GLN A 175 1.32 -31.89 1.56
C GLN A 175 1.30 -33.20 0.74
N SER A 176 2.37 -33.49 0.00
CA SER A 176 2.49 -34.74 -0.76
C SER A 176 2.53 -35.96 0.17
N ALA A 177 3.27 -35.89 1.28
CA ALA A 177 3.32 -36.96 2.28
C ALA A 177 1.97 -37.17 2.99
N ILE A 178 1.25 -36.10 3.33
CA ILE A 178 -0.11 -36.14 3.88
C ILE A 178 -1.08 -36.80 2.89
N ASN A 179 -1.00 -36.45 1.61
CA ASN A 179 -1.84 -37.05 0.58
C ASN A 179 -1.57 -38.56 0.40
N LYS A 180 -0.32 -39.03 0.60
CA LYS A 180 0.01 -40.47 0.62
C LYS A 180 -0.67 -41.22 1.79
N GLN A 181 -1.01 -40.52 2.89
CA GLN A 181 -1.77 -41.08 4.02
C GLN A 181 -3.29 -41.05 3.80
N GLU A 182 -3.76 -40.71 2.59
CA GLU A 182 -5.19 -40.60 2.25
C GLU A 182 -5.95 -39.50 3.03
N LEU A 183 -5.22 -38.51 3.56
CA LEU A 183 -5.77 -37.38 4.32
C LEU A 183 -6.07 -36.15 3.44
N SER A 184 -6.87 -36.33 2.37
CA SER A 184 -7.14 -35.26 1.38
C SER A 184 -7.93 -34.05 1.91
N HIS A 185 -8.41 -34.11 3.14
CA HIS A 185 -9.13 -33.02 3.81
C HIS A 185 -8.20 -32.11 4.63
N VAL A 186 -6.91 -32.45 4.73
CA VAL A 186 -5.89 -31.64 5.43
C VAL A 186 -5.11 -30.82 4.41
N ASP A 187 -5.17 -29.50 4.54
CA ASP A 187 -4.50 -28.56 3.64
C ASP A 187 -3.40 -27.82 4.40
N VAL A 188 -2.14 -27.93 3.98
CA VAL A 188 -1.05 -27.11 4.53
C VAL A 188 -1.17 -25.69 3.96
N VAL A 189 -1.62 -24.76 4.79
CA VAL A 189 -1.98 -23.40 4.36
C VAL A 189 -0.96 -22.34 4.78
N ALA A 190 -0.09 -22.66 5.74
CA ALA A 190 0.88 -21.72 6.27
C ALA A 190 2.15 -22.46 6.72
N LEU A 191 3.32 -22.00 6.27
CA LEU A 191 4.60 -22.31 6.89
C LEU A 191 5.11 -21.10 7.66
N MET A 192 5.66 -21.37 8.84
CA MET A 192 6.24 -20.33 9.67
C MET A 192 7.44 -20.83 10.46
N ASN A 193 8.32 -19.90 10.81
CA ASN A 193 9.38 -20.12 11.77
C ASN A 193 8.83 -20.14 13.20
N ASP A 194 9.51 -20.82 14.11
CA ASP A 194 9.18 -20.86 15.55
C ASP A 194 9.08 -19.46 16.15
N THR A 195 9.98 -18.54 15.78
CA THR A 195 9.90 -17.13 16.22
C THR A 195 8.57 -16.48 15.89
N VAL A 196 7.97 -16.77 14.73
CA VAL A 196 6.68 -16.20 14.35
C VAL A 196 5.53 -16.85 15.13
N GLY A 197 5.62 -18.15 15.38
CA GLY A 197 4.70 -18.83 16.30
C GLY A 197 4.76 -18.22 17.72
N THR A 198 5.95 -17.94 18.25
CA THR A 198 6.14 -17.24 19.52
C THR A 198 5.52 -15.84 19.50
N LEU A 199 5.78 -15.04 18.45
CA LEU A 199 5.21 -13.71 18.26
C LEU A 199 3.69 -13.74 18.36
N MET A 200 3.06 -14.68 17.66
CA MET A 200 1.62 -14.75 17.52
C MET A 200 0.96 -15.33 18.76
N THR A 201 1.63 -16.26 19.46
CA THR A 201 1.20 -16.77 20.77
C THR A 201 1.16 -15.66 21.81
N CYS A 202 2.21 -14.85 21.90
CA CYS A 202 2.25 -13.74 22.86
C CYS A 202 1.35 -12.56 22.46
N SER A 203 0.80 -12.56 21.24
CA SER A 203 -0.09 -11.51 20.75
C SER A 203 -1.58 -11.77 21.00
N THR A 204 -1.95 -12.90 21.62
CA THR A 204 -3.35 -13.24 21.83
C THR A 204 -3.99 -12.54 23.03
N GLU A 205 -3.20 -11.96 23.93
CA GLU A 205 -3.68 -11.34 25.17
C GLU A 205 -3.16 -9.90 25.29
N GLY A 206 -4.09 -8.94 25.42
CA GLY A 206 -3.74 -7.54 25.55
C GLY A 206 -3.20 -6.91 24.27
N ARG A 207 -2.14 -6.11 24.37
CA ARG A 207 -1.51 -5.47 23.21
C ARG A 207 -0.64 -6.49 22.45
N PRO A 208 -0.80 -6.64 21.13
CA PRO A 208 0.00 -7.58 20.34
C PRO A 208 1.50 -7.35 20.47
N CYS A 209 2.27 -8.44 20.43
CA CYS A 209 3.72 -8.38 20.26
C CYS A 209 4.07 -7.95 18.85
N GLU A 210 5.15 -7.17 18.71
CA GLU A 210 5.70 -6.81 17.40
C GLU A 210 7.11 -7.35 17.19
N ILE A 211 7.70 -7.99 18.19
CA ILE A 211 9.00 -8.67 18.16
C ILE A 211 8.86 -10.00 18.89
N ALA A 212 9.56 -11.03 18.42
CA ALA A 212 9.74 -12.26 19.18
C ALA A 212 11.18 -12.75 19.14
N VAL A 213 11.69 -13.22 20.29
CA VAL A 213 13.04 -13.75 20.46
C VAL A 213 12.94 -15.21 20.91
N VAL A 214 13.61 -16.10 20.19
CA VAL A 214 13.74 -17.51 20.56
C VAL A 214 15.19 -17.76 20.97
N ALA A 215 15.39 -18.18 22.22
CA ALA A 215 16.68 -18.47 22.84
C ALA A 215 16.74 -19.94 23.28
N ASP A 216 16.83 -20.85 22.31
CA ASP A 216 16.79 -22.30 22.50
C ASP A 216 18.08 -22.95 21.92
N LYS A 217 17.97 -24.17 21.38
CA LYS A 217 19.08 -24.90 20.73
C LYS A 217 19.78 -24.05 19.68
N GLY A 218 19.01 -23.30 18.91
CA GLY A 218 19.47 -22.17 18.11
C GLY A 218 18.96 -20.84 18.67
N SER A 219 19.28 -19.75 18.00
CA SER A 219 18.77 -18.43 18.37
C SER A 219 18.32 -17.67 17.14
N ASN A 220 17.12 -17.11 17.24
CA ASN A 220 16.56 -16.33 16.15
C ASN A 220 15.59 -15.25 16.67
N CYS A 221 15.25 -14.32 15.78
CA CYS A 221 14.29 -13.28 16.07
C CYS A 221 13.44 -12.95 14.84
N CYS A 222 12.18 -12.56 15.07
CA CYS A 222 11.34 -11.94 14.06
C CYS A 222 10.70 -10.64 14.58
N PHE A 223 10.28 -9.77 13.67
CA PHE A 223 9.59 -8.52 14.03
C PHE A 223 8.68 -8.01 12.92
N MET A 224 7.70 -7.16 13.26
CA MET A 224 6.78 -6.53 12.32
C MET A 224 7.42 -5.27 11.69
N ALA A 225 7.93 -5.42 10.47
CA ALA A 225 8.44 -4.33 9.64
C ALA A 225 7.32 -3.64 8.85
N GLU A 226 7.56 -2.42 8.40
CA GLU A 226 6.69 -1.78 7.40
C GLU A 226 6.93 -2.44 6.04
N ALA A 227 5.87 -2.92 5.37
CA ALA A 227 5.99 -3.78 4.19
C ALA A 227 6.75 -3.10 3.03
N TYR A 228 6.59 -1.78 2.87
CA TYR A 228 7.31 -1.02 1.84
C TYR A 228 8.83 -0.97 2.03
N LEU A 229 9.34 -1.25 3.24
CA LEU A 229 10.78 -1.34 3.52
C LEU A 229 11.33 -2.74 3.22
N VAL A 230 10.46 -3.75 3.03
CA VAL A 230 10.83 -5.12 2.69
C VAL A 230 10.90 -5.26 1.17
N GLU A 231 11.90 -4.63 0.55
CA GLU A 231 12.03 -4.57 -0.92
C GLU A 231 12.20 -5.95 -1.59
N THR A 232 12.54 -6.97 -0.80
CA THR A 232 12.68 -8.37 -1.23
C THR A 232 11.34 -9.09 -1.39
N ALA A 233 10.23 -8.53 -0.89
CA ALA A 233 8.87 -9.06 -1.07
C ALA A 233 8.12 -8.33 -2.20
N GLU A 234 7.10 -8.99 -2.76
CA GLU A 234 6.17 -8.36 -3.71
C GLU A 234 5.03 -7.61 -3.02
N GLU A 235 4.62 -8.06 -1.82
CA GLU A 235 3.60 -7.39 -1.02
C GLU A 235 4.22 -6.17 -0.32
N THR A 236 3.83 -4.98 -0.75
CA THR A 236 4.38 -3.71 -0.25
C THR A 236 3.43 -2.98 0.68
N SER A 237 2.24 -3.53 0.94
CA SER A 237 1.17 -2.83 1.65
C SER A 237 1.11 -3.20 3.13
N GLY A 238 0.93 -2.20 4.00
CA GLY A 238 0.79 -2.40 5.44
C GLY A 238 2.11 -2.81 6.12
N ARG A 239 2.06 -3.88 6.91
CA ARG A 239 3.20 -4.43 7.67
C ARG A 239 3.45 -5.87 7.28
N MET A 240 4.67 -6.35 7.53
CA MET A 240 5.05 -7.74 7.30
C MET A 240 5.98 -8.21 8.42
N CYS A 241 5.71 -9.39 8.95
CA CYS A 241 6.64 -10.07 9.85
C CYS A 241 7.87 -10.51 9.05
N VAL A 242 9.05 -10.12 9.53
CA VAL A 242 10.34 -10.47 8.93
C VAL A 242 11.09 -11.37 9.90
N ASN A 243 11.52 -12.53 9.41
CA ASN A 243 12.41 -13.41 10.13
C ASN A 243 13.86 -12.94 9.89
N THR A 244 14.56 -12.53 10.94
CA THR A 244 15.90 -11.93 10.81
C THR A 244 16.95 -12.92 10.33
N GLU A 245 16.85 -14.20 10.73
CA GLU A 245 17.93 -15.18 10.61
C GLU A 245 19.26 -14.67 11.19
N TRP A 246 19.18 -13.96 12.33
CA TRP A 246 20.34 -13.27 12.92
C TRP A 246 21.47 -14.21 13.36
N GLY A 247 21.25 -15.53 13.35
CA GLY A 247 22.25 -16.53 13.71
C GLY A 247 23.47 -16.49 12.79
N CYS A 248 23.30 -16.02 11.55
CA CYS A 248 24.35 -15.81 10.55
C CYS A 248 25.16 -14.51 10.76
N PHE A 249 24.80 -13.67 11.72
CA PHE A 249 25.52 -12.42 11.97
C PHE A 249 26.99 -12.73 12.29
N GLY A 250 27.93 -12.01 11.64
CA GLY A 250 29.36 -12.22 11.82
C GLY A 250 30.01 -13.33 10.98
N ASP A 251 29.25 -14.02 10.12
CA ASP A 251 29.79 -15.02 9.17
C ASP A 251 30.80 -14.39 8.17
N ASP A 252 30.79 -13.06 8.02
CA ASP A 252 31.77 -12.28 7.23
C ASP A 252 33.01 -11.85 8.02
N GLY A 253 33.12 -12.22 9.30
CA GLY A 253 34.20 -11.81 10.18
C GLY A 253 33.92 -10.58 11.03
N THR A 254 32.73 -9.97 10.94
CA THR A 254 32.34 -8.80 11.75
C THR A 254 32.43 -9.05 13.26
N LEU A 255 32.35 -10.32 13.70
CA LEU A 255 32.45 -10.72 15.11
C LEU A 255 33.84 -11.22 15.53
N ASN A 256 34.87 -11.16 14.66
CA ASN A 256 36.18 -11.72 14.94
C ASN A 256 36.85 -11.15 16.21
N ASP A 257 36.55 -9.90 16.58
CA ASP A 257 37.14 -9.24 17.75
C ASP A 257 36.58 -9.74 19.09
N ILE A 258 35.44 -10.42 19.09
CA ILE A 258 34.82 -11.01 20.29
C ILE A 258 34.88 -12.55 20.33
N PHE A 259 35.28 -13.19 19.23
CA PHE A 259 35.49 -14.64 19.20
C PHE A 259 36.67 -15.01 20.09
N THR A 260 36.42 -15.94 21.00
CA THR A 260 37.47 -16.51 21.85
C THR A 260 38.02 -17.79 21.22
N PRO A 261 39.21 -18.27 21.64
CA PRO A 261 39.72 -19.57 21.19
C PRO A 261 38.77 -20.75 21.48
N TYR A 262 37.90 -20.61 22.50
CA TYR A 262 36.88 -21.61 22.82
C TYR A 262 35.75 -21.62 21.78
N ASP A 263 35.36 -20.43 21.31
CA ASP A 263 34.34 -20.28 20.27
C ASP A 263 34.85 -20.79 18.93
N GLU A 264 36.12 -20.54 18.60
CA GLU A 264 36.81 -21.09 17.42
C GLU A 264 36.83 -22.62 17.45
N SER A 265 37.16 -23.22 18.61
CA SER A 265 37.15 -24.68 18.76
C SER A 265 35.74 -25.29 18.58
N VAL A 266 34.71 -24.60 19.08
CA VAL A 266 33.31 -25.02 18.88
C VAL A 266 32.88 -24.88 17.41
N ASP A 267 33.32 -23.82 16.73
CA ASP A 267 33.05 -23.58 15.31
C ASP A 267 33.70 -24.65 14.42
N GLU A 268 34.97 -24.98 14.67
CA GLU A 268 35.72 -26.02 13.95
C GLU A 268 35.13 -27.42 14.14
N GLU A 269 34.64 -27.73 15.35
CA GLU A 269 33.99 -29.02 15.65
C GLU A 269 32.55 -29.10 15.15
N SER A 270 31.94 -27.99 14.69
CA SER A 270 30.54 -27.97 14.26
C SER A 270 30.33 -28.66 12.91
N CYS A 271 29.07 -28.93 12.54
CA CYS A 271 28.75 -29.48 11.22
C CYS A 271 28.89 -28.48 10.06
N ASN A 272 29.12 -27.20 10.38
CA ASN A 272 29.14 -26.07 9.46
C ASN A 272 30.15 -24.99 9.92
N PRO A 273 31.47 -25.27 9.92
CA PRO A 273 32.49 -24.31 10.33
C PRO A 273 32.42 -23.02 9.50
N GLY A 274 32.58 -21.86 10.16
CA GLY A 274 32.49 -20.54 9.54
C GLY A 274 31.08 -19.99 9.32
N GLU A 275 30.03 -20.79 9.50
CA GLU A 275 28.63 -20.39 9.36
C GLU A 275 27.89 -20.34 10.70
N LYS A 276 26.82 -19.55 10.76
CA LYS A 276 25.97 -19.41 11.96
C LYS A 276 26.78 -18.98 13.20
N ARG A 277 27.77 -18.12 13.00
CA ARG A 277 28.76 -17.73 14.01
C ARG A 277 28.13 -17.05 15.22
N PHE A 278 27.15 -16.17 15.02
CA PHE A 278 26.43 -15.56 16.14
C PHE A 278 25.60 -16.59 16.91
N GLU A 279 24.90 -17.50 16.22
CA GLU A 279 24.13 -18.58 16.86
C GLU A 279 25.03 -19.43 17.76
N LYS A 280 26.25 -19.75 17.32
CA LYS A 280 27.21 -20.54 18.10
C LYS A 280 27.63 -19.87 19.41
N LEU A 281 27.57 -18.54 19.49
CA LEU A 281 27.88 -17.80 20.72
C LEU A 281 26.72 -17.79 21.73
N VAL A 282 25.48 -18.06 21.30
CA VAL A 282 24.27 -17.77 22.08
C VAL A 282 23.30 -18.95 22.23
N GLY A 283 23.29 -19.90 21.29
CA GLY A 283 22.36 -21.03 21.26
C GLY A 283 22.76 -22.13 22.23
N THR A 284 21.77 -22.74 22.90
CA THR A 284 22.00 -23.72 23.98
C THR A 284 22.68 -25.00 23.51
N LEU A 285 22.63 -25.30 22.21
CA LEU A 285 23.38 -26.41 21.60
C LEU A 285 24.91 -26.24 21.75
N TYR A 286 25.39 -25.00 21.87
CA TYR A 286 26.81 -24.66 21.82
C TYR A 286 27.37 -24.18 23.16
N LEU A 287 26.55 -23.59 24.04
CA LEU A 287 27.04 -23.02 25.31
C LEU A 287 27.75 -24.03 26.21
N GLY A 288 27.25 -25.27 26.28
CA GLY A 288 27.90 -26.35 27.03
C GLY A 288 29.28 -26.73 26.46
N GLU A 289 29.41 -26.72 25.13
CA GLU A 289 30.68 -27.00 24.45
C GLU A 289 31.69 -25.85 24.61
N ILE A 290 31.24 -24.59 24.63
CA ILE A 290 32.11 -23.44 24.96
C ILE A 290 32.67 -23.60 26.37
N VAL A 291 31.83 -23.98 27.34
CA VAL A 291 32.28 -24.29 28.70
C VAL A 291 33.29 -25.45 28.67
N ARG A 292 32.98 -26.56 27.99
CA ARG A 292 33.87 -27.73 27.88
C ARG A 292 35.27 -27.33 27.37
N HIS A 293 35.34 -26.56 26.29
CA HIS A 293 36.61 -26.09 25.72
C HIS A 293 37.36 -25.13 26.65
N ALA A 294 36.65 -24.24 27.34
CA ALA A 294 37.25 -23.39 28.37
C ALA A 294 37.84 -24.22 29.53
N LEU A 295 37.15 -25.28 29.96
CA LEU A 295 37.64 -26.18 31.01
C LEU A 295 38.89 -26.97 30.56
N ILE A 296 38.92 -27.46 29.32
CA ILE A 296 40.09 -28.14 28.74
C ILE A 296 41.30 -27.20 28.73
N ALA A 297 41.14 -26.00 28.20
CA ALA A 297 42.23 -25.02 28.10
C ALA A 297 42.76 -24.61 29.49
N LEU A 298 41.86 -24.33 30.43
CA LEU A 298 42.23 -23.97 31.80
C LEU A 298 42.90 -25.14 32.55
N THR A 299 42.53 -26.38 32.26
CA THR A 299 43.19 -27.56 32.84
C THR A 299 44.59 -27.74 32.25
N ALA A 300 44.76 -27.57 30.94
CA ALA A 300 46.08 -27.61 30.29
C ALA A 300 47.03 -26.54 30.86
N GLU A 301 46.48 -25.41 31.29
CA GLU A 301 47.19 -24.33 31.97
C GLU A 301 47.45 -24.57 33.47
N LYS A 302 47.02 -25.72 34.02
CA LYS A 302 47.03 -26.06 35.46
C LYS A 302 46.23 -25.08 36.32
N ALA A 303 45.23 -24.43 35.73
CA ALA A 303 44.35 -23.48 36.41
C ALA A 303 43.13 -24.16 37.07
N LEU A 304 42.74 -25.34 36.58
CA LEU A 304 41.64 -26.19 37.06
C LEU A 304 42.11 -27.64 37.12
N PHE A 305 41.47 -28.45 37.98
CA PHE A 305 41.61 -29.92 37.97
C PHE A 305 43.07 -30.40 38.05
N THR A 306 43.88 -29.73 38.87
CA THR A 306 45.31 -30.07 39.04
C THR A 306 45.47 -31.45 39.65
N GLY A 307 45.99 -32.39 38.87
CA GLY A 307 46.27 -33.77 39.32
C GLY A 307 45.11 -34.74 39.13
N THR A 308 44.05 -34.36 38.42
CA THR A 308 42.89 -35.21 38.15
C THR A 308 42.76 -35.58 36.68
N ASP A 309 42.17 -36.75 36.40
CA ASP A 309 41.94 -37.22 35.04
C ASP A 309 40.76 -36.44 34.41
N ILE A 310 41.02 -35.83 33.25
CA ILE A 310 40.04 -35.07 32.48
C ILE A 310 39.76 -35.69 31.11
N ALA A 311 40.10 -36.97 30.90
CA ALA A 311 39.86 -37.67 29.64
C ALA A 311 38.39 -37.56 29.18
N VAL A 312 37.45 -37.53 30.13
CA VAL A 312 36.02 -37.38 29.88
C VAL A 312 35.68 -36.07 29.15
N LEU A 313 36.38 -34.96 29.43
CA LEU A 313 36.14 -33.67 28.76
C LEU A 313 36.55 -33.67 27.27
N LYS A 314 37.36 -34.65 26.83
CA LYS A 314 37.69 -34.79 25.40
C LYS A 314 36.53 -35.34 24.58
N GLN A 315 35.52 -35.93 25.22
CA GLN A 315 34.33 -36.40 24.54
C GLN A 315 33.39 -35.24 24.24
N LYS A 316 33.14 -34.98 22.95
CA LYS A 316 32.17 -33.98 22.49
C LYS A 316 30.77 -34.32 23.01
N GLY A 317 30.03 -33.30 23.45
CA GLY A 317 28.66 -33.43 23.94
C GLY A 317 28.53 -33.89 25.39
N VAL A 318 29.64 -34.14 26.10
CA VAL A 318 29.59 -34.59 27.49
C VAL A 318 29.09 -33.50 28.45
N PHE A 319 29.31 -32.23 28.11
CA PHE A 319 28.93 -31.08 28.93
C PHE A 319 27.75 -30.36 28.27
N THR A 320 26.53 -30.68 28.68
CA THR A 320 25.30 -30.12 28.11
C THR A 320 24.92 -28.78 28.75
N ILE A 321 24.00 -28.06 28.12
CA ILE A 321 23.39 -26.86 28.71
C ILE A 321 22.69 -27.17 30.04
N GLN A 322 22.06 -28.33 30.21
CA GLN A 322 21.41 -28.69 31.47
C GLN A 322 22.43 -28.71 32.62
N HIS A 323 23.62 -29.28 32.40
CA HIS A 323 24.70 -29.23 33.39
C HIS A 323 25.15 -27.79 33.69
N VAL A 324 25.22 -26.91 32.67
CA VAL A 324 25.55 -25.49 32.87
C VAL A 324 24.48 -24.81 33.73
N LEU A 325 23.19 -25.01 33.43
CA LEU A 325 22.08 -24.40 34.16
C LEU A 325 22.02 -24.87 35.62
N ASP A 326 22.20 -26.18 35.86
CA ASP A 326 22.27 -26.78 37.20
C ASP A 326 23.42 -26.18 38.03
N ILE A 327 24.54 -25.83 37.39
CA ILE A 327 25.70 -25.21 38.05
C ILE A 327 25.45 -23.74 38.40
N ILE A 328 24.79 -22.96 37.53
CA ILE A 328 24.68 -21.50 37.70
C ILE A 328 23.50 -21.06 38.57
N ASN A 329 22.40 -21.81 38.56
CA ASN A 329 21.18 -21.49 39.31
C ASN A 329 21.27 -21.82 40.80
N ASN A 330 22.31 -22.55 41.20
CA ASN A 330 22.53 -22.87 42.61
C ASN A 330 23.23 -21.70 43.32
N GLU A 331 22.47 -20.96 44.13
CA GLU A 331 22.98 -19.82 44.91
C GLU A 331 23.69 -20.28 46.20
N ASP A 332 23.37 -21.47 46.72
CA ASP A 332 23.83 -21.98 48.01
C ASP A 332 24.86 -23.12 47.89
N GLY A 333 26.13 -22.75 47.70
CA GLY A 333 27.28 -23.63 47.97
C GLY A 333 27.86 -24.43 46.79
N THR A 334 29.11 -24.86 46.95
CA THR A 334 29.88 -25.61 45.94
C THR A 334 29.54 -27.11 45.88
N SER A 335 28.67 -27.61 46.77
CA SER A 335 28.32 -29.03 46.93
C SER A 335 27.54 -29.59 45.74
N ASP A 336 26.56 -28.86 45.23
CA ASP A 336 25.77 -29.31 44.08
C ASP A 336 26.56 -29.19 42.78
N VAL A 337 27.39 -28.15 42.63
CA VAL A 337 28.36 -28.03 41.54
C VAL A 337 29.32 -29.22 41.55
N LYS A 338 29.80 -29.62 42.74
CA LYS A 338 30.64 -30.80 42.91
C LYS A 338 29.92 -32.07 42.45
N ARG A 339 28.65 -32.27 42.84
CA ARG A 339 27.84 -33.42 42.42
C ARG A 339 27.70 -33.50 40.90
N VAL A 340 27.37 -32.39 40.24
CA VAL A 340 27.23 -32.35 38.76
C VAL A 340 28.54 -32.74 38.08
N LEU A 341 29.67 -32.21 38.56
CA LEU A 341 30.99 -32.53 38.00
C LEU A 341 31.43 -33.96 38.29
N GLU A 342 31.11 -34.52 39.46
CA GLU A 342 31.38 -35.92 39.80
C GLU A 342 30.56 -36.90 38.96
N VAL A 343 29.30 -36.58 38.65
CA VAL A 343 28.45 -37.36 37.73
C VAL A 343 29.05 -37.40 36.33
N LEU A 344 29.73 -36.33 35.91
CA LEU A 344 30.48 -36.27 34.67
C LEU A 344 31.82 -37.03 34.72
N GLY A 345 32.17 -37.66 35.84
CA GLY A 345 33.41 -38.40 36.00
C GLY A 345 34.63 -37.55 36.36
N LEU A 346 34.44 -36.29 36.79
CA LEU A 346 35.51 -35.41 37.25
C LEU A 346 35.69 -35.50 38.77
N GLN A 347 36.87 -35.13 39.26
CA GLN A 347 37.15 -35.04 40.71
C GLN A 347 37.52 -33.59 41.10
N PRO A 348 36.53 -32.69 41.24
CA PRO A 348 36.81 -31.28 41.51
C PRO A 348 37.20 -31.02 42.98
N SER A 349 38.13 -30.10 43.21
CA SER A 349 38.27 -29.43 44.52
C SER A 349 37.16 -28.39 44.71
N GLU A 350 36.90 -27.94 45.95
CA GLU A 350 35.95 -26.84 46.19
C GLU A 350 36.31 -25.56 45.41
N ARG A 351 37.62 -25.31 45.23
CA ARG A 351 38.12 -24.19 44.44
C ARG A 351 37.80 -24.36 42.96
N ASP A 352 37.86 -25.59 42.44
CA ASP A 352 37.47 -25.88 41.07
C ASP A 352 35.98 -25.65 40.87
N CYS A 353 35.13 -26.09 41.80
CA CYS A 353 33.68 -25.84 41.74
C CYS A 353 33.36 -24.35 41.61
N GLY A 354 33.94 -23.50 42.46
CA GLY A 354 33.71 -22.05 42.40
C GLY A 354 34.18 -21.42 41.07
N ARG A 355 35.30 -21.91 40.53
CA ARG A 355 35.84 -21.42 39.24
C ARG A 355 35.01 -21.89 38.05
N VAL A 356 34.59 -23.15 38.03
CA VAL A 356 33.70 -23.70 36.99
C VAL A 356 32.40 -22.92 36.98
N GLN A 357 31.81 -22.67 38.16
CA GLN A 357 30.60 -21.87 38.28
C GLN A 357 30.77 -20.45 37.72
N GLN A 358 31.91 -19.80 37.96
CA GLN A 358 32.23 -18.49 37.37
C GLN A 358 32.32 -18.53 35.84
N ILE A 359 32.94 -19.57 35.28
CA ILE A 359 33.04 -19.76 33.82
C ILE A 359 31.66 -20.00 33.21
N CYS A 360 30.85 -20.88 33.79
CA CYS A 360 29.47 -21.13 33.35
C CYS A 360 28.64 -19.84 33.37
N ARG A 361 28.72 -19.04 34.45
CA ARG A 361 28.03 -17.75 34.56
C ARG A 361 28.52 -16.75 33.50
N ALA A 362 29.81 -16.72 33.20
CA ALA A 362 30.37 -15.82 32.19
C ALA A 362 29.89 -16.19 30.77
N VAL A 363 29.89 -17.48 30.42
CA VAL A 363 29.42 -17.96 29.10
C VAL A 363 27.93 -17.65 28.91
N VAL A 364 27.10 -18.00 29.89
CA VAL A 364 25.64 -17.78 29.81
C VAL A 364 25.28 -16.29 29.91
N GLY A 365 25.96 -15.53 30.77
CA GLY A 365 25.80 -14.08 30.86
C GLY A 365 26.18 -13.37 29.56
N ARG A 366 27.24 -13.81 28.88
CA ARG A 366 27.62 -13.33 27.54
C ARG A 366 26.51 -13.62 26.53
N ALA A 367 25.98 -14.84 26.51
CA ALA A 367 24.89 -15.22 25.62
C ALA A 367 23.63 -14.35 25.83
N ALA A 368 23.21 -14.11 27.08
CA ALA A 368 22.09 -13.24 27.40
C ALA A 368 22.34 -11.78 26.95
N THR A 369 23.56 -11.27 27.16
CA THR A 369 23.98 -9.94 26.73
C THR A 369 23.91 -9.78 25.21
N LEU A 370 24.34 -10.80 24.46
CA LEU A 370 24.31 -10.80 23.00
C LEU A 370 22.88 -10.85 22.44
N HIS A 371 21.97 -11.61 23.05
CA HIS A 371 20.54 -11.54 22.70
C HIS A 371 19.98 -10.12 22.91
N ALA A 372 20.41 -9.43 23.98
CA ALA A 372 20.00 -8.05 24.24
C ALA A 372 20.55 -7.05 23.20
N VAL A 373 21.75 -7.28 22.66
CA VAL A 373 22.30 -6.49 21.54
C VAL A 373 21.41 -6.64 20.31
N GLY A 374 21.02 -7.87 19.97
CA GLY A 374 20.15 -8.11 18.83
C GLY A 374 18.77 -7.49 18.99
N LEU A 375 18.16 -7.63 20.17
CA LEU A 375 16.89 -6.99 20.49
C LEU A 375 16.99 -5.45 20.40
N ALA A 376 18.06 -4.86 20.95
CA ALA A 376 18.29 -3.42 20.90
C ALA A 376 18.50 -2.89 19.46
N ALA A 377 19.13 -3.67 18.58
CA ALA A 377 19.27 -3.32 17.17
C ALA A 377 17.89 -3.23 16.48
N ILE A 378 17.01 -4.21 16.74
CA ILE A 378 15.65 -4.24 16.19
C ILE A 378 14.80 -3.10 16.74
N LEU A 379 14.85 -2.86 18.06
CA LEU A 379 14.13 -1.77 18.70
C LEU A 379 14.49 -0.41 18.09
N SER A 380 15.79 -0.11 17.98
CA SER A 380 16.25 1.15 17.39
C SER A 380 15.94 1.24 15.89
N TYR A 381 16.03 0.13 15.15
CA TYR A 381 15.62 0.09 13.75
C TYR A 381 14.13 0.43 13.58
N MET A 382 13.25 -0.18 14.38
CA MET A 382 11.81 0.10 14.36
C MET A 382 11.50 1.54 14.78
N CYS A 383 12.19 2.07 15.79
CA CYS A 383 12.01 3.45 16.24
C CYS A 383 12.37 4.46 15.14
N GLN A 384 13.51 4.26 14.48
CA GLN A 384 14.00 5.12 13.39
C GLN A 384 13.10 5.05 12.15
N THR A 385 12.75 3.85 11.70
CA THR A 385 11.96 3.67 10.46
C THR A 385 10.51 4.12 10.59
N ARG A 386 9.97 4.13 11.81
CA ARG A 386 8.61 4.64 12.10
C ARG A 386 8.58 6.13 12.43
N ASP A 387 9.75 6.79 12.45
CA ASP A 387 9.89 8.21 12.78
C ASP A 387 9.24 8.55 14.14
N LEU A 388 9.66 7.81 15.17
CA LEU A 388 9.17 7.93 16.55
C LEU A 388 10.25 8.52 17.46
N GLU A 389 9.85 9.39 18.39
CA GLU A 389 10.73 9.85 19.48
C GLU A 389 10.91 8.77 20.55
N THR A 390 9.91 7.92 20.76
CA THR A 390 9.94 6.83 21.73
C THR A 390 9.12 5.65 21.22
N LEU A 391 9.68 4.44 21.28
CA LEU A 391 9.00 3.21 20.91
C LEU A 391 8.62 2.40 22.16
N MET A 392 7.34 2.12 22.36
CA MET A 392 6.86 1.16 23.36
C MET A 392 6.34 -0.08 22.66
N VAL A 393 6.86 -1.26 22.98
CA VAL A 393 6.53 -2.50 22.26
C VAL A 393 6.53 -3.73 23.18
N ASN A 394 5.66 -4.69 22.86
CA ASN A 394 5.65 -5.99 23.50
C ASN A 394 6.55 -6.96 22.72
N VAL A 395 7.35 -7.75 23.44
CA VAL A 395 8.31 -8.70 22.88
C VAL A 395 7.98 -10.10 23.42
N GLY A 396 7.62 -11.02 22.53
CA GLY A 396 7.44 -12.42 22.88
C GLY A 396 8.80 -13.08 23.12
N VAL A 397 8.94 -13.88 24.17
CA VAL A 397 10.20 -14.58 24.46
C VAL A 397 9.92 -16.06 24.75
N GLU A 398 10.73 -16.93 24.16
CA GLU A 398 10.65 -18.38 24.29
C GLU A 398 12.05 -19.02 24.28
N GLY A 399 12.16 -20.23 24.81
CA GLY A 399 13.34 -21.08 24.68
C GLY A 399 13.95 -21.52 26.02
N GLU A 400 14.72 -22.61 25.97
CA GLU A 400 15.37 -23.27 27.11
C GLU A 400 16.22 -22.32 27.95
N LEU A 401 16.86 -21.33 27.32
CA LEU A 401 17.69 -20.36 28.04
C LEU A 401 16.87 -19.34 28.82
N TYR A 402 15.75 -18.88 28.26
CA TYR A 402 14.84 -17.94 28.92
C TYR A 402 14.17 -18.60 30.14
N THR A 403 13.70 -19.84 30.00
CA THR A 403 13.08 -20.58 31.11
C THR A 403 14.09 -21.11 32.11
N GLY A 404 15.30 -21.45 31.64
CA GLY A 404 16.30 -22.17 32.41
C GLY A 404 17.27 -21.28 33.17
N TYR A 405 17.48 -20.02 32.78
CA TYR A 405 18.42 -19.12 33.45
C TYR A 405 17.68 -17.95 34.14
N SER A 406 17.68 -17.96 35.47
CA SER A 406 16.89 -17.02 36.29
C SER A 406 17.16 -15.53 36.05
N ARG A 407 18.37 -15.18 35.58
CA ARG A 407 18.77 -13.79 35.29
C ARG A 407 18.68 -13.41 33.82
N PHE A 408 18.24 -14.32 32.95
CA PHE A 408 18.17 -14.04 31.51
C PHE A 408 17.24 -12.85 31.21
N GLU A 409 16.04 -12.84 31.79
CA GLU A 409 15.07 -11.75 31.61
C GLU A 409 15.62 -10.41 32.10
N GLU A 410 16.23 -10.39 33.29
CA GLU A 410 16.85 -9.20 33.89
C GLU A 410 17.94 -8.62 32.97
N ILE A 411 18.82 -9.47 32.44
CA ILE A 411 19.91 -9.07 31.54
C ILE A 411 19.33 -8.57 30.21
N LEU A 412 18.37 -9.29 29.64
CA LEU A 412 17.74 -8.94 28.37
C LEU A 412 17.07 -7.56 28.45
N GLN A 413 16.36 -7.26 29.54
CA GLN A 413 15.73 -5.96 29.76
C GLN A 413 16.74 -4.85 30.06
N SER A 414 17.70 -5.10 30.96
CA SER A 414 18.64 -4.07 31.41
C SER A 414 19.62 -3.65 30.31
N VAL A 415 20.21 -4.62 29.60
CA VAL A 415 21.17 -4.34 28.53
C VAL A 415 20.48 -3.74 27.31
N SER A 416 19.29 -4.23 26.93
CA SER A 416 18.57 -3.63 25.80
C SER A 416 18.21 -2.18 26.08
N ARG A 417 17.76 -1.84 27.30
CA ARG A 417 17.49 -0.46 27.73
C ARG A 417 18.74 0.44 27.73
N LEU A 418 19.91 -0.09 28.10
CA LEU A 418 21.17 0.66 28.03
C LEU A 418 21.57 0.96 26.57
N LEU A 419 21.34 0.00 25.67
CA LEU A 419 21.74 0.13 24.27
C LEU A 419 20.75 0.93 23.42
N SER A 420 19.45 0.92 23.76
CA SER A 420 18.36 1.66 23.10
C SER A 420 17.49 2.40 24.13
N PRO A 421 17.99 3.49 24.75
CA PRO A 421 17.25 4.23 25.79
C PRO A 421 15.97 4.90 25.27
N GLU A 422 15.85 5.10 23.96
CA GLU A 422 14.66 5.61 23.27
C GLU A 422 13.52 4.57 23.15
N CYS A 423 13.73 3.34 23.63
CA CYS A 423 12.78 2.24 23.50
C CYS A 423 12.43 1.62 24.86
N MET A 424 11.17 1.22 25.00
CA MET A 424 10.65 0.45 26.13
C MET A 424 10.07 -0.88 25.62
N ALA A 425 10.72 -1.98 25.99
CA ALA A 425 10.27 -3.33 25.70
C ALA A 425 9.62 -3.98 26.92
N THR A 426 8.41 -4.52 26.75
CA THR A 426 7.75 -5.38 27.73
C THR A 426 7.88 -6.83 27.27
N LEU A 427 8.57 -7.66 28.05
CA LEU A 427 8.78 -9.06 27.71
C LEU A 427 7.57 -9.90 28.14
N LEU A 428 7.07 -10.73 27.23
CA LEU A 428 5.94 -11.63 27.45
C LEU A 428 6.39 -13.08 27.20
N PRO A 429 6.29 -13.98 28.20
CA PRO A 429 6.70 -15.37 28.02
C PRO A 429 5.68 -16.16 27.19
N SER A 430 6.16 -16.95 26.24
CA SER A 430 5.36 -17.93 25.51
C SER A 430 5.14 -19.18 26.36
N ARG A 431 3.96 -19.33 26.97
CA ARG A 431 3.67 -20.41 27.94
C ARG A 431 3.39 -21.78 27.31
N ASP A 432 2.86 -21.80 26.08
CA ASP A 432 2.41 -23.03 25.39
C ASP A 432 3.26 -23.39 24.15
N GLY A 433 4.33 -22.63 23.93
CA GLY A 433 5.22 -22.70 22.76
C GLY A 433 4.63 -22.06 21.50
N SER A 434 5.27 -22.29 20.36
CA SER A 434 4.87 -21.73 19.06
C SER A 434 3.51 -22.22 18.52
N GLY A 435 2.95 -23.31 19.05
CA GLY A 435 1.87 -24.06 18.40
C GLY A 435 0.53 -23.32 18.39
N ARG A 436 0.21 -22.65 19.51
CA ARG A 436 -0.99 -21.78 19.60
C ARG A 436 -0.89 -20.62 18.59
N GLY A 437 0.28 -20.01 18.51
CA GLY A 437 0.55 -18.94 17.56
C GLY A 437 0.48 -19.42 16.12
N ALA A 438 0.87 -20.66 15.84
CA ALA A 438 0.77 -21.22 14.50
C ALA A 438 -0.67 -21.44 14.02
N ALA A 439 -1.54 -21.93 14.91
CA ALA A 439 -2.98 -21.94 14.65
C ALA A 439 -3.52 -20.53 14.41
N MET A 440 -3.03 -19.55 15.19
CA MET A 440 -3.43 -18.16 15.05
C MET A 440 -2.97 -17.54 13.72
N VAL A 441 -1.72 -17.76 13.28
CA VAL A 441 -1.23 -17.38 11.95
C VAL A 441 -2.13 -17.94 10.87
N THR A 442 -2.45 -19.23 11.00
CA THR A 442 -3.29 -19.93 10.05
C THR A 442 -4.68 -19.30 9.96
N ALA A 443 -5.28 -18.98 11.10
CA ALA A 443 -6.58 -18.31 11.17
C ALA A 443 -6.54 -16.89 10.59
N VAL A 444 -5.52 -16.10 10.91
CA VAL A 444 -5.29 -14.76 10.36
C VAL A 444 -5.15 -14.81 8.84
N ALA A 445 -4.38 -15.77 8.32
CA ALA A 445 -4.19 -15.95 6.89
C ALA A 445 -5.49 -16.23 6.14
N LEU A 446 -6.30 -17.18 6.64
CA LEU A 446 -7.60 -17.47 6.05
C LEU A 446 -8.56 -16.29 6.14
N ARG A 447 -8.55 -15.56 7.27
CA ARG A 447 -9.33 -14.33 7.44
C ARG A 447 -8.92 -13.26 6.42
N LEU A 448 -7.63 -12.99 6.26
CA LEU A 448 -7.11 -12.01 5.29
C LEU A 448 -7.44 -12.43 3.84
N ALA A 449 -7.32 -13.72 3.51
CA ALA A 449 -7.72 -14.24 2.21
C ALA A 449 -9.22 -14.06 1.93
N ALA A 450 -10.07 -14.32 2.93
CA ALA A 450 -11.51 -14.07 2.85
C ALA A 450 -11.81 -12.57 2.69
N GLN A 451 -11.19 -11.71 3.49
CA GLN A 451 -11.32 -10.25 3.37
C GLN A 451 -10.89 -9.78 1.97
N ARG A 452 -9.77 -10.29 1.43
CA ARG A 452 -9.29 -9.93 0.09
C ARG A 452 -10.27 -10.34 -1.01
N ARG A 453 -10.94 -11.49 -0.89
CA ARG A 453 -12.01 -11.89 -1.81
C ARG A 453 -13.16 -10.88 -1.80
N VAL A 454 -13.62 -10.49 -0.62
CA VAL A 454 -14.71 -9.50 -0.48
C VAL A 454 -14.29 -8.12 -1.01
N VAL A 455 -13.05 -7.68 -0.77
CA VAL A 455 -12.50 -6.44 -1.36
C VAL A 455 -12.53 -6.51 -2.89
N ASN A 456 -12.07 -7.64 -3.48
CA ASN A 456 -12.09 -7.84 -4.92
C ASN A 456 -13.52 -7.90 -5.50
N GLU A 457 -14.49 -8.45 -4.77
CA GLU A 457 -15.91 -8.44 -5.18
C GLU A 457 -16.49 -7.03 -5.17
N VAL A 458 -16.15 -6.21 -4.16
CA VAL A 458 -16.60 -4.82 -4.06
C VAL A 458 -15.99 -3.94 -5.15
N LEU A 459 -14.69 -4.09 -5.42
CA LEU A 459 -13.97 -3.28 -6.41
C LEU A 459 -14.04 -3.83 -7.83
N GLY A 460 -14.38 -5.11 -8.00
CA GLY A 460 -14.47 -5.79 -9.29
C GLY A 460 -15.31 -5.04 -10.33
N PRO A 461 -16.52 -4.57 -10.01
CA PRO A 461 -17.37 -3.80 -10.93
C PRO A 461 -16.76 -2.48 -11.44
N LEU A 462 -15.71 -1.95 -10.78
CA LEU A 462 -15.02 -0.73 -11.21
C LEU A 462 -13.90 -1.02 -12.22
N ARG A 463 -13.45 -2.28 -12.33
CA ARG A 463 -12.33 -2.68 -13.20
C ARG A 463 -12.83 -2.88 -14.62
N LEU A 464 -12.42 -1.99 -15.53
CA LEU A 464 -12.80 -2.06 -16.94
C LEU A 464 -11.79 -2.91 -17.73
N THR A 465 -12.31 -3.83 -18.53
CA THR A 465 -11.49 -4.58 -19.50
C THR A 465 -11.25 -3.74 -20.75
N HIS A 466 -10.28 -4.14 -21.59
CA HIS A 466 -10.05 -3.49 -22.88
C HIS A 466 -11.32 -3.50 -23.76
N ALA A 467 -12.05 -4.62 -23.78
CA ALA A 467 -13.30 -4.74 -24.53
C ALA A 467 -14.41 -3.81 -24.02
N ASP A 468 -14.48 -3.55 -22.72
CA ASP A 468 -15.43 -2.57 -22.16
C ASP A 468 -15.11 -1.17 -22.70
N LEU A 469 -13.83 -0.82 -22.77
CA LEU A 469 -13.38 0.49 -23.25
C LEU A 469 -13.59 0.68 -24.75
N GLU A 470 -13.32 -0.34 -25.57
CA GLU A 470 -13.65 -0.33 -27.01
C GLU A 470 -15.16 -0.14 -27.22
N LYS A 471 -15.99 -0.77 -26.38
CA LYS A 471 -17.44 -0.61 -26.43
C LYS A 471 -17.87 0.81 -26.06
N VAL A 472 -17.26 1.42 -25.03
CA VAL A 472 -17.49 2.83 -24.68
C VAL A 472 -17.12 3.75 -25.83
N GLN A 473 -15.95 3.54 -26.44
CA GLN A 473 -15.48 4.30 -27.60
C GLN A 473 -16.47 4.20 -28.77
N ALA A 474 -16.93 2.98 -29.11
CA ALA A 474 -17.88 2.77 -30.19
C ALA A 474 -19.24 3.44 -29.92
N LEU A 475 -19.75 3.34 -28.69
CA LEU A 475 -20.99 3.99 -28.27
C LEU A 475 -20.87 5.52 -28.28
N MET A 476 -19.74 6.07 -27.80
CA MET A 476 -19.46 7.51 -27.89
C MET A 476 -19.47 7.95 -29.35
N ARG A 477 -18.79 7.23 -30.25
CA ARG A 477 -18.78 7.54 -31.68
C ARG A 477 -20.19 7.54 -32.26
N GLN A 478 -21.02 6.55 -31.92
CA GLN A 478 -22.41 6.50 -32.38
C GLN A 478 -23.22 7.71 -31.90
N GLU A 479 -23.07 8.12 -30.65
CA GLU A 479 -23.78 9.27 -30.10
C GLU A 479 -23.28 10.60 -30.68
N MET A 480 -21.99 10.71 -31.03
CA MET A 480 -21.45 11.84 -31.79
C MET A 480 -22.13 11.98 -33.17
N GLU A 481 -22.26 10.89 -33.92
CA GLU A 481 -22.93 10.91 -35.23
C GLU A 481 -24.41 11.30 -35.09
N LYS A 482 -25.11 10.77 -34.08
CA LYS A 482 -26.50 11.16 -33.79
C LYS A 482 -26.60 12.64 -33.43
N GLY A 483 -25.68 13.16 -32.62
CA GLY A 483 -25.63 14.56 -32.21
C GLY A 483 -25.40 15.50 -33.39
N LEU A 484 -24.55 15.12 -34.35
CA LEU A 484 -24.32 15.95 -35.55
C LEU A 484 -25.48 15.89 -36.56
N GLY A 485 -26.24 14.80 -36.58
CA GLY A 485 -27.33 14.59 -37.53
C GLY A 485 -28.56 15.49 -37.29
N LYS A 486 -29.03 16.16 -38.35
CA LYS A 486 -30.17 17.09 -38.34
C LYS A 486 -31.44 16.53 -37.68
N HIS A 487 -31.78 15.28 -37.97
CA HIS A 487 -33.00 14.63 -37.50
C HIS A 487 -32.81 13.85 -36.19
N THR A 488 -31.57 13.56 -35.82
CA THR A 488 -31.22 12.70 -34.67
C THR A 488 -30.73 13.50 -33.45
N ASN A 489 -30.27 14.74 -33.65
CA ASN A 489 -29.72 15.62 -32.61
C ASN A 489 -30.64 15.77 -31.39
N ALA A 490 -31.95 15.91 -31.61
CA ALA A 490 -32.92 16.12 -30.54
C ALA A 490 -32.96 14.94 -29.53
N THR A 491 -32.70 13.72 -30.01
CA THR A 491 -32.73 12.47 -29.23
C THR A 491 -31.34 11.96 -28.82
N ALA A 492 -30.27 12.59 -29.31
CA ALA A 492 -28.90 12.23 -28.97
C ALA A 492 -28.58 12.59 -27.51
N SER A 493 -27.84 11.72 -26.82
CA SER A 493 -27.35 12.02 -25.47
C SER A 493 -26.18 13.00 -25.50
N VAL A 494 -25.33 12.92 -26.52
CA VAL A 494 -24.26 13.88 -26.81
C VAL A 494 -24.78 14.92 -27.80
N ARG A 495 -24.77 16.20 -27.42
CA ARG A 495 -25.52 17.25 -28.15
C ARG A 495 -24.78 17.82 -29.36
N MET A 496 -23.45 17.76 -29.39
CA MET A 496 -22.63 18.21 -30.53
C MET A 496 -23.02 19.63 -31.00
N LEU A 497 -22.98 20.57 -30.06
CA LEU A 497 -23.43 21.95 -30.23
C LEU A 497 -22.46 22.76 -31.13
N PRO A 498 -22.94 23.34 -32.23
CA PRO A 498 -22.14 24.23 -33.08
C PRO A 498 -21.73 25.49 -32.32
N THR A 499 -20.45 25.87 -32.40
CA THR A 499 -19.91 27.04 -31.66
C THR A 499 -19.76 28.29 -32.52
N TYR A 500 -19.90 28.16 -33.85
CA TYR A 500 -19.60 29.18 -34.85
C TYR A 500 -18.13 29.66 -34.88
N VAL A 501 -17.23 29.00 -34.14
CA VAL A 501 -15.79 29.19 -34.27
C VAL A 501 -15.28 28.31 -35.41
N THR A 502 -14.90 28.92 -36.54
CA THR A 502 -14.56 28.21 -37.78
C THR A 502 -13.05 28.02 -38.01
N HIS A 503 -12.21 28.74 -37.24
CA HIS A 503 -10.77 28.73 -37.39
C HIS A 503 -10.09 28.71 -36.01
N THR A 504 -8.99 27.96 -35.90
CA THR A 504 -8.02 28.08 -34.81
C THR A 504 -7.14 29.32 -35.01
N PRO A 505 -6.36 29.74 -34.01
CA PRO A 505 -5.40 30.81 -34.22
C PRO A 505 -4.38 30.46 -35.31
N ASP A 506 -3.95 31.46 -36.08
CA ASP A 506 -2.95 31.31 -37.15
C ASP A 506 -1.74 32.24 -37.01
N GLY A 507 -1.67 32.98 -35.91
CA GLY A 507 -0.55 33.87 -35.58
C GLY A 507 -0.71 35.29 -36.13
N THR A 508 -1.79 35.59 -36.85
CA THR A 508 -2.10 36.96 -37.33
C THR A 508 -2.91 37.79 -36.33
N GLU A 509 -3.34 37.21 -35.21
CA GLU A 509 -4.17 37.87 -34.20
C GLU A 509 -3.42 39.03 -33.55
N ARG A 510 -3.99 40.24 -33.55
CA ARG A 510 -3.39 41.42 -32.90
C ARG A 510 -4.49 42.27 -32.25
N GLY A 511 -4.16 42.88 -31.12
CA GLY A 511 -5.05 43.85 -30.45
C GLY A 511 -5.23 43.60 -28.95
N ASP A 512 -6.03 44.47 -28.34
CA ASP A 512 -6.41 44.42 -26.93
C ASP A 512 -7.85 43.94 -26.81
N PHE A 513 -8.06 42.90 -26.02
CA PHE A 513 -9.34 42.20 -25.88
C PHE A 513 -9.72 42.09 -24.41
N LEU A 514 -11.02 42.20 -24.12
CA LEU A 514 -11.56 41.82 -22.83
C LEU A 514 -11.99 40.35 -22.90
N ALA A 515 -11.76 39.60 -21.83
CA ALA A 515 -12.25 38.24 -21.68
C ALA A 515 -12.97 38.08 -20.35
N LEU A 516 -14.11 37.41 -20.39
CA LEU A 516 -14.87 37.01 -19.21
C LEU A 516 -14.83 35.49 -19.11
N ASP A 517 -14.62 34.97 -17.91
CA ASP A 517 -14.65 33.52 -17.66
C ASP A 517 -15.59 33.20 -16.50
N LEU A 518 -16.73 32.60 -16.86
CA LEU A 518 -17.78 32.20 -15.93
C LEU A 518 -18.09 30.71 -16.12
N GLY A 519 -17.57 29.88 -15.21
CA GLY A 519 -17.85 28.43 -15.18
C GLY A 519 -18.03 27.83 -13.79
N GLY A 520 -17.92 28.63 -12.73
CA GLY A 520 -18.04 28.22 -11.33
C GLY A 520 -18.21 29.42 -10.41
N THR A 521 -17.91 29.26 -9.12
CA THR A 521 -18.03 30.33 -8.10
C THR A 521 -17.02 31.47 -8.31
N ASN A 522 -15.89 31.17 -8.95
CA ASN A 522 -14.84 32.14 -9.28
C ASN A 522 -15.08 32.65 -10.70
N PHE A 523 -15.57 33.88 -10.80
CA PHE A 523 -15.69 34.63 -12.05
C PHE A 523 -14.40 35.39 -12.31
N ARG A 524 -13.93 35.43 -13.56
CA ARG A 524 -12.71 36.17 -13.89
C ARG A 524 -12.97 37.19 -14.97
N VAL A 525 -12.36 38.36 -14.81
CA VAL A 525 -12.29 39.41 -15.83
C VAL A 525 -10.83 39.56 -16.22
N LEU A 526 -10.55 39.52 -17.51
CA LEU A 526 -9.20 39.61 -18.05
C LEU A 526 -9.13 40.67 -19.14
N VAL A 527 -7.99 41.35 -19.22
CA VAL A 527 -7.55 42.02 -20.45
C VAL A 527 -6.38 41.22 -21.03
N VAL A 528 -6.47 40.91 -22.31
CA VAL A 528 -5.48 40.16 -23.07
C VAL A 528 -4.98 41.03 -24.21
N ARG A 529 -3.69 41.29 -24.24
CA ARG A 529 -3.02 42.05 -25.31
C ARG A 529 -2.20 41.11 -26.15
N VAL A 530 -2.55 41.01 -27.43
CA VAL A 530 -1.88 40.17 -28.41
C VAL A 530 -1.02 41.05 -29.31
N THR A 531 0.30 40.90 -29.20
CA THR A 531 1.29 41.66 -29.98
C THR A 531 2.14 40.72 -30.83
N GLU A 532 3.07 41.27 -31.62
CA GLU A 532 4.07 40.46 -32.35
C GLU A 532 5.04 39.73 -31.41
N GLU A 533 5.26 40.27 -30.21
CA GLU A 533 6.18 39.72 -29.20
C GLU A 533 5.53 38.62 -28.35
N GLY A 534 4.21 38.41 -28.49
CA GLY A 534 3.45 37.40 -27.77
C GLY A 534 2.20 37.94 -27.08
N ILE A 535 1.74 37.24 -26.05
CA ILE A 535 0.53 37.58 -25.30
C ILE A 535 0.91 38.08 -23.90
N SER A 536 0.37 39.25 -23.52
CA SER A 536 0.42 39.75 -22.14
C SER A 536 -1.00 39.88 -21.58
N MET A 537 -1.19 39.52 -20.30
CA MET A 537 -2.50 39.46 -19.68
C MET A 537 -2.50 40.08 -18.29
N ALA A 538 -3.60 40.73 -17.94
CA ALA A 538 -3.94 41.06 -16.55
C ALA A 538 -5.32 40.50 -16.25
N SER A 539 -5.50 39.93 -15.06
CA SER A 539 -6.74 39.26 -14.66
C SER A 539 -7.08 39.53 -13.20
N GLU A 540 -8.36 39.52 -12.88
CA GLU A 540 -8.84 39.56 -11.50
C GLU A 540 -9.95 38.54 -11.27
N ILE A 541 -9.95 37.93 -10.08
CA ILE A 541 -10.92 36.91 -9.68
C ILE A 541 -11.95 37.56 -8.75
N TYR A 542 -13.22 37.35 -9.07
CA TYR A 542 -14.38 37.78 -8.32
C TYR A 542 -15.18 36.56 -7.84
N VAL A 543 -15.46 36.48 -6.55
CA VAL A 543 -16.30 35.42 -6.00
C VAL A 543 -17.77 35.80 -6.18
N ILE A 544 -18.55 34.96 -6.87
CA ILE A 544 -20.00 35.13 -6.97
C ILE A 544 -20.65 34.50 -5.72
N PRO A 545 -21.34 35.28 -4.87
CA PRO A 545 -22.02 34.73 -3.71
C PRO A 545 -23.14 33.75 -4.10
N VAL A 546 -23.31 32.68 -3.33
CA VAL A 546 -24.39 31.68 -3.55
C VAL A 546 -25.78 32.32 -3.70
N PRO A 547 -26.18 33.33 -2.89
CA PRO A 547 -27.48 34.00 -3.09
C PRO A 547 -27.63 34.73 -4.43
N ILE A 548 -26.52 35.09 -5.09
CA ILE A 548 -26.52 35.66 -6.44
C ILE A 548 -26.61 34.53 -7.48
N MET A 549 -25.80 33.48 -7.34
CA MET A 549 -25.81 32.31 -8.23
C MET A 549 -27.18 31.62 -8.32
N GLN A 550 -27.92 31.63 -7.21
CA GLN A 550 -29.24 30.99 -7.07
C GLN A 550 -30.40 32.01 -7.07
N GLY A 551 -30.10 33.29 -7.34
CA GLY A 551 -31.06 34.39 -7.32
C GLY A 551 -31.83 34.57 -8.63
N THR A 552 -31.92 35.82 -9.10
CA THR A 552 -32.48 36.16 -10.41
C THR A 552 -31.36 36.43 -11.40
N GLY A 553 -31.63 36.18 -12.68
CA GLY A 553 -30.72 36.50 -13.77
C GLY A 553 -30.30 37.96 -13.76
N GLU A 554 -31.25 38.87 -13.53
CA GLU A 554 -30.97 40.30 -13.38
C GLU A 554 -29.88 40.57 -12.35
N ARG A 555 -29.99 40.00 -11.13
CA ARG A 555 -28.98 40.19 -10.08
C ARG A 555 -27.63 39.56 -10.42
N LEU A 556 -27.64 38.42 -11.11
CA LEU A 556 -26.40 37.75 -11.53
C LEU A 556 -25.64 38.58 -12.56
N PHE A 557 -26.31 39.01 -13.63
CA PHE A 557 -25.66 39.79 -14.70
C PHE A 557 -25.32 41.22 -14.24
N ASP A 558 -26.11 41.82 -13.35
CA ASP A 558 -25.76 43.10 -12.73
C ASP A 558 -24.48 42.99 -11.90
N HIS A 559 -24.30 41.90 -11.15
CA HIS A 559 -23.07 41.63 -10.41
C HIS A 559 -21.86 41.43 -11.34
N ILE A 560 -22.05 40.71 -12.46
CA ILE A 560 -21.01 40.55 -13.49
C ILE A 560 -20.54 41.91 -14.02
N ILE A 561 -21.47 42.82 -14.31
CA ILE A 561 -21.12 44.18 -14.75
C ILE A 561 -20.40 44.98 -13.66
N ASP A 562 -20.83 44.88 -12.40
CA ASP A 562 -20.13 45.53 -11.28
C ASP A 562 -18.66 45.06 -11.20
N CYS A 563 -18.41 43.77 -11.38
CA CYS A 563 -17.05 43.20 -11.45
C CYS A 563 -16.25 43.73 -12.63
N ILE A 564 -16.85 43.83 -13.82
CA ILE A 564 -16.19 44.38 -15.01
C ILE A 564 -15.79 45.85 -14.80
N MET A 565 -16.70 46.65 -14.24
CA MET A 565 -16.44 48.07 -13.96
C MET A 565 -15.33 48.26 -12.92
N ASP A 566 -15.32 47.44 -11.86
CA ASP A 566 -14.25 47.45 -10.86
C ASP A 566 -12.89 47.11 -11.49
N PHE A 567 -12.81 46.05 -12.30
CA PHE A 567 -11.60 45.65 -13.00
C PHE A 567 -11.11 46.76 -13.94
N GLN A 568 -11.99 47.28 -14.81
CA GLN A 568 -11.63 48.35 -15.74
C GLN A 568 -11.20 49.63 -15.04
N THR A 569 -11.76 49.94 -13.87
CA THR A 569 -11.31 51.08 -13.04
C THR A 569 -9.88 50.86 -12.56
N LYS A 570 -9.57 49.68 -12.03
CA LYS A 570 -8.21 49.32 -11.57
C LYS A 570 -7.18 49.31 -12.70
N GLN A 571 -7.57 48.92 -13.90
CA GLN A 571 -6.70 48.91 -15.09
C GLN A 571 -6.63 50.25 -15.82
N ASN A 572 -7.35 51.29 -15.37
CA ASN A 572 -7.46 52.60 -16.04
C ASN A 572 -8.03 52.52 -17.48
N MET A 573 -9.07 51.69 -17.67
CA MET A 573 -9.65 51.36 -18.97
C MET A 573 -11.15 51.68 -19.09
N MET A 574 -11.74 52.38 -18.12
CA MET A 574 -13.18 52.70 -18.09
C MET A 574 -13.71 53.44 -19.32
N THR A 575 -12.85 54.16 -20.06
CA THR A 575 -13.22 54.90 -21.28
C THR A 575 -12.96 54.14 -22.58
N GLN A 576 -12.36 52.94 -22.51
CA GLN A 576 -12.05 52.12 -23.68
C GLN A 576 -13.20 51.17 -23.98
N THR A 577 -13.52 51.00 -25.26
CA THR A 577 -14.42 49.94 -25.74
C THR A 577 -13.57 48.88 -26.41
N LEU A 578 -13.44 47.71 -25.78
CA LEU A 578 -12.67 46.59 -26.30
C LEU A 578 -13.59 45.47 -26.77
N PRO A 579 -13.23 44.74 -27.84
CA PRO A 579 -13.92 43.51 -28.20
C PRO A 579 -13.81 42.50 -27.06
N LEU A 580 -14.95 41.90 -26.71
CA LEU A 580 -15.10 41.02 -25.57
C LEU A 580 -15.44 39.60 -26.02
N GLY A 581 -14.60 38.65 -25.58
CA GLY A 581 -14.89 37.22 -25.59
C GLY A 581 -15.49 36.78 -24.26
N PHE A 582 -16.64 36.12 -24.27
CA PHE A 582 -17.34 35.66 -23.08
C PHE A 582 -17.30 34.14 -22.99
N THR A 583 -16.38 33.59 -22.20
CA THR A 583 -16.42 32.19 -21.81
C THR A 583 -17.54 31.98 -20.79
N PHE A 584 -18.56 31.25 -21.23
CA PHE A 584 -19.74 30.92 -20.46
C PHE A 584 -19.92 29.39 -20.46
N SER A 585 -19.40 28.74 -19.42
CA SER A 585 -19.23 27.28 -19.37
C SER A 585 -20.50 26.53 -18.97
N PHE A 586 -21.60 26.79 -19.68
CA PHE A 586 -22.89 26.12 -19.52
C PHE A 586 -23.43 25.70 -20.90
N PRO A 587 -24.31 24.68 -20.95
CA PRO A 587 -24.92 24.25 -22.20
C PRO A 587 -25.72 25.37 -22.86
N CYS A 588 -25.28 25.82 -24.02
CA CYS A 588 -25.90 26.90 -24.79
C CYS A 588 -26.17 26.47 -26.22
N GLN A 589 -27.38 26.74 -26.72
CA GLN A 589 -27.66 26.67 -28.15
C GLN A 589 -27.22 27.99 -28.78
N GLN A 590 -26.06 27.97 -29.44
CA GLN A 590 -25.58 29.12 -30.19
C GLN A 590 -26.35 29.25 -31.51
N MET A 591 -26.69 30.49 -31.86
CA MET A 591 -27.28 30.87 -33.14
C MET A 591 -26.33 31.75 -33.97
N GLY A 592 -25.15 32.01 -33.42
CA GLY A 592 -24.07 32.83 -33.94
C GLY A 592 -22.96 32.96 -32.89
N LEU A 593 -21.87 33.64 -33.24
CA LEU A 593 -20.77 33.89 -32.30
C LEU A 593 -21.21 34.74 -31.10
N ASP A 594 -22.07 35.73 -31.29
CA ASP A 594 -22.50 36.67 -30.24
C ASP A 594 -23.96 36.49 -29.79
N LYS A 595 -24.55 35.31 -30.04
CA LYS A 595 -25.95 35.01 -29.69
C LYS A 595 -26.12 33.56 -29.24
N ALA A 596 -26.55 33.36 -28.00
CA ALA A 596 -26.63 32.01 -27.42
C ALA A 596 -27.74 31.88 -26.38
N LEU A 597 -28.63 30.90 -26.58
CA LEU A 597 -29.71 30.59 -25.65
C LEU A 597 -29.20 29.60 -24.59
N LEU A 598 -29.30 29.96 -23.31
CA LEU A 598 -28.98 29.02 -22.21
C LEU A 598 -30.00 27.87 -22.21
N LEU A 599 -29.53 26.62 -22.33
CA LEU A 599 -30.40 25.44 -22.36
C LEU A 599 -30.78 24.96 -20.96
N THR A 600 -29.79 24.88 -20.07
CA THR A 600 -29.98 24.47 -18.68
C THR A 600 -28.82 24.95 -17.83
N TRP A 601 -29.09 25.24 -16.56
CA TRP A 601 -28.00 25.44 -15.61
C TRP A 601 -27.37 24.10 -15.19
N THR A 602 -26.10 24.19 -14.82
CA THR A 602 -25.28 23.09 -14.27
C THR A 602 -24.41 23.64 -13.13
N LYS A 603 -23.58 22.80 -12.51
CA LYS A 603 -22.50 23.24 -11.58
C LYS A 603 -22.99 24.10 -10.39
N GLY A 604 -24.23 23.93 -9.95
CA GLY A 604 -24.82 24.60 -8.78
C GLY A 604 -25.47 25.97 -9.03
N PHE A 605 -25.47 26.47 -10.28
CA PHE A 605 -26.23 27.66 -10.65
C PHE A 605 -27.72 27.35 -10.81
N THR A 606 -28.58 28.27 -10.38
CA THR A 606 -30.05 28.15 -10.56
C THR A 606 -30.73 29.50 -10.79
N ALA A 607 -29.99 30.52 -11.24
CA ALA A 607 -30.51 31.86 -11.44
C ALA A 607 -31.74 31.87 -12.36
N SER A 608 -32.86 32.34 -11.82
CA SER A 608 -34.16 32.36 -12.49
C SER A 608 -34.21 33.38 -13.64
N GLY A 609 -34.96 33.09 -14.70
CA GLY A 609 -35.09 33.99 -15.85
C GLY A 609 -33.91 33.99 -16.83
N CYS A 610 -32.95 33.07 -16.68
CA CYS A 610 -31.85 32.90 -17.65
C CYS A 610 -32.09 31.79 -18.68
N VAL A 611 -32.72 30.68 -18.27
CA VAL A 611 -32.94 29.53 -19.15
C VAL A 611 -33.87 29.91 -20.30
N GLY A 612 -33.49 29.56 -21.53
CA GLY A 612 -34.16 29.93 -22.76
C GLY A 612 -33.92 31.38 -23.22
N GLN A 613 -33.15 32.18 -22.47
CA GLN A 613 -32.81 33.55 -22.84
C GLN A 613 -31.43 33.65 -23.48
N ASP A 614 -31.24 34.69 -24.28
CA ASP A 614 -29.95 35.01 -24.89
C ASP A 614 -29.00 35.61 -23.84
N VAL A 615 -27.95 34.86 -23.50
CA VAL A 615 -26.97 35.21 -22.46
C VAL A 615 -26.24 36.51 -22.79
N VAL A 616 -25.93 36.73 -24.07
CA VAL A 616 -25.26 37.96 -24.51
C VAL A 616 -26.21 39.14 -24.37
N GLN A 617 -27.49 38.95 -24.67
CA GLN A 617 -28.51 39.99 -24.46
C GLN A 617 -28.71 40.30 -22.98
N LEU A 618 -28.72 39.30 -22.09
CA LEU A 618 -28.81 39.51 -20.64
C LEU A 618 -27.64 40.35 -20.11
N LEU A 619 -26.42 40.09 -20.60
CA LEU A 619 -25.23 40.87 -20.25
C LEU A 619 -25.32 42.31 -20.81
N ARG A 620 -25.76 42.49 -22.06
CA ARG A 620 -26.01 43.81 -22.67
C ARG A 620 -27.07 44.59 -21.89
N ASP A 621 -28.12 43.93 -21.42
CA ASP A 621 -29.18 44.55 -20.62
C ASP A 621 -28.68 45.00 -19.26
N ALA A 622 -27.85 44.18 -18.60
CA ALA A 622 -27.18 44.57 -17.36
C ALA A 622 -26.26 45.78 -17.55
N ALA A 623 -25.47 45.80 -18.64
CA ALA A 623 -24.63 46.94 -18.96
C ALA A 623 -25.45 48.24 -19.10
N ARG A 624 -26.62 48.16 -19.76
CA ARG A 624 -27.56 49.30 -19.88
C ARG A 624 -28.12 49.72 -18.52
N ARG A 625 -28.55 48.79 -17.67
CA ARG A 625 -29.06 49.10 -16.31
C ARG A 625 -28.01 49.79 -15.43
N LYS A 626 -26.74 49.35 -15.55
CA LYS A 626 -25.60 49.89 -14.81
C LYS A 626 -24.94 51.11 -15.47
N GLN A 627 -25.52 51.62 -16.57
CA GLN A 627 -25.01 52.78 -17.33
C GLN A 627 -23.55 52.59 -17.82
N HIS A 628 -23.17 51.36 -18.15
CA HIS A 628 -21.85 51.04 -18.69
C HIS A 628 -21.87 51.10 -20.23
N SER A 629 -21.08 52.00 -20.82
CA SER A 629 -21.10 52.30 -22.26
C SER A 629 -20.00 51.60 -23.09
N GLY A 630 -19.18 50.73 -22.51
CA GLY A 630 -17.95 50.19 -23.12
C GLY A 630 -17.93 48.69 -23.45
N LEU A 631 -19.09 48.01 -23.53
CA LEU A 631 -19.14 46.55 -23.69
C LEU A 631 -19.44 46.13 -25.14
N GLN A 632 -18.45 45.61 -25.86
CA GLN A 632 -18.60 45.05 -27.21
C GLN A 632 -18.44 43.54 -27.20
N VAL A 633 -19.49 42.78 -26.89
CA VAL A 633 -19.46 41.31 -26.94
C VAL A 633 -19.42 40.85 -28.39
N VAL A 634 -18.29 40.26 -28.81
CA VAL A 634 -18.06 39.75 -30.17
C VAL A 634 -18.14 38.23 -30.26
N ALA A 635 -17.94 37.53 -29.15
CA ALA A 635 -18.04 36.09 -29.09
C ALA A 635 -18.49 35.59 -27.70
N LEU A 636 -19.32 34.56 -27.70
CA LEU A 636 -19.61 33.69 -26.57
C LEU A 636 -19.09 32.29 -26.89
N LEU A 637 -18.42 31.67 -25.94
CA LEU A 637 -17.78 30.37 -26.12
C LEU A 637 -17.86 29.52 -24.85
N ASN A 638 -17.68 28.21 -25.00
CA ASN A 638 -17.52 27.28 -23.89
C ASN A 638 -16.06 27.22 -23.43
N ASP A 639 -15.80 26.82 -22.18
CA ASP A 639 -14.44 26.68 -21.64
C ASP A 639 -13.58 25.69 -22.43
N THR A 640 -14.16 24.59 -22.91
CA THR A 640 -13.46 23.64 -23.78
C THR A 640 -12.90 24.33 -25.03
N VAL A 641 -13.70 25.17 -25.69
CA VAL A 641 -13.32 25.92 -26.89
C VAL A 641 -12.24 26.93 -26.55
N GLY A 642 -12.38 27.64 -25.42
CA GLY A 642 -11.35 28.57 -24.95
C GLY A 642 -10.01 27.87 -24.74
N THR A 643 -10.01 26.75 -24.02
CA THR A 643 -8.82 25.94 -23.78
C THR A 643 -8.18 25.44 -25.09
N MET A 644 -8.99 24.96 -26.04
CA MET A 644 -8.49 24.57 -27.37
C MET A 644 -7.80 25.73 -28.09
N MET A 645 -8.44 26.91 -28.10
CA MET A 645 -7.93 28.11 -28.79
C MET A 645 -6.68 28.67 -28.12
N SER A 646 -6.63 28.65 -26.78
CA SER A 646 -5.47 29.05 -26.00
C SER A 646 -4.22 28.22 -26.34
N CYS A 647 -4.38 26.90 -26.38
CA CYS A 647 -3.29 25.99 -26.79
C CYS A 647 -3.03 26.04 -28.30
N GLY A 648 -4.06 26.28 -29.12
CA GLY A 648 -3.96 26.45 -30.57
C GLY A 648 -3.09 27.64 -31.00
N TYR A 649 -2.96 28.66 -30.15
CA TYR A 649 -2.03 29.76 -30.38
C TYR A 649 -0.57 29.31 -30.30
N ASP A 650 -0.25 28.40 -29.38
CA ASP A 650 1.13 27.92 -29.17
C ASP A 650 1.45 26.69 -30.04
N ASP A 651 0.46 25.84 -30.31
CA ASP A 651 0.58 24.66 -31.18
C ASP A 651 -0.55 24.63 -32.23
N PRO A 652 -0.26 24.91 -33.51
CA PRO A 652 -1.24 24.88 -34.60
C PRO A 652 -1.93 23.52 -34.83
N LYS A 653 -1.40 22.42 -34.26
CA LYS A 653 -2.03 21.09 -34.30
C LYS A 653 -3.12 20.91 -33.25
N CYS A 654 -3.32 21.87 -32.35
CA CYS A 654 -4.32 21.79 -31.29
C CYS A 654 -5.72 22.05 -31.85
N GLU A 655 -6.45 20.96 -32.03
CA GLU A 655 -7.80 20.96 -32.60
C GLU A 655 -8.83 20.28 -31.70
N ILE A 656 -8.45 20.03 -30.44
CA ILE A 656 -9.28 19.44 -29.40
C ILE A 656 -9.09 20.21 -28.10
N GLY A 657 -10.17 20.56 -27.44
CA GLY A 657 -10.16 21.10 -26.09
C GLY A 657 -10.80 20.12 -25.11
N LEU A 658 -10.15 19.87 -23.98
CA LEU A 658 -10.59 18.93 -22.95
C LEU A 658 -10.63 19.61 -21.59
N ILE A 659 -11.74 19.45 -20.87
CA ILE A 659 -11.87 19.87 -19.48
C ILE A 659 -12.07 18.64 -18.61
N VAL A 660 -11.24 18.50 -17.57
CA VAL A 660 -11.38 17.48 -16.52
C VAL A 660 -11.09 18.12 -15.15
N GLY A 661 -12.12 18.71 -14.55
CA GLY A 661 -12.07 19.42 -13.27
C GLY A 661 -13.30 19.12 -12.42
N THR A 662 -14.03 20.15 -12.01
CA THR A 662 -15.34 20.00 -11.33
C THR A 662 -16.33 19.24 -12.22
N GLY A 663 -16.35 19.55 -13.51
CA GLY A 663 -17.07 18.80 -14.55
C GLY A 663 -16.11 18.18 -15.56
N THR A 664 -16.65 17.54 -16.59
CA THR A 664 -15.87 17.15 -17.77
C THR A 664 -16.61 17.41 -19.06
N ASN A 665 -15.89 17.98 -20.03
CA ASN A 665 -16.40 18.24 -21.37
C ASN A 665 -15.26 18.20 -22.40
N ALA A 666 -15.61 18.07 -23.68
CA ALA A 666 -14.67 18.21 -24.78
C ALA A 666 -15.27 18.98 -25.97
N CYS A 667 -14.38 19.58 -26.75
CA CYS A 667 -14.69 20.12 -28.06
C CYS A 667 -13.64 19.70 -29.08
N TYR A 668 -13.97 19.74 -30.37
CA TYR A 668 -13.01 19.51 -31.45
C TYR A 668 -13.41 20.19 -32.76
N MET A 669 -12.47 20.34 -33.68
CA MET A 669 -12.74 20.85 -35.04
C MET A 669 -13.35 19.75 -35.94
N GLU A 670 -14.62 19.95 -36.32
CA GLU A 670 -15.38 19.06 -37.21
C GLU A 670 -15.48 19.66 -38.63
N GLU A 671 -15.60 18.78 -39.64
CA GLU A 671 -15.83 19.17 -41.03
C GLU A 671 -17.27 19.67 -41.21
N MET A 672 -17.49 20.84 -41.83
CA MET A 672 -18.83 21.43 -41.95
C MET A 672 -19.84 20.51 -42.65
N ARG A 673 -19.40 19.72 -43.64
CA ARG A 673 -20.22 18.69 -44.30
C ARG A 673 -20.86 17.67 -43.34
N ASN A 674 -20.31 17.49 -42.14
CA ASN A 674 -20.84 16.58 -41.13
C ASN A 674 -21.80 17.27 -40.15
N VAL A 675 -21.84 18.62 -40.11
CA VAL A 675 -22.62 19.41 -39.15
C VAL A 675 -24.03 19.66 -39.70
N GLY A 676 -24.89 18.65 -39.68
CA GLY A 676 -26.24 18.73 -40.25
C GLY A 676 -27.19 19.72 -39.55
N THR A 677 -26.79 20.30 -38.43
CA THR A 677 -27.56 21.29 -37.63
C THR A 677 -27.32 22.73 -38.06
N VAL A 678 -26.34 22.99 -38.93
CA VAL A 678 -26.02 24.32 -39.47
C VAL A 678 -26.08 24.25 -41.02
N GLU A 679 -26.45 25.35 -41.68
CA GLU A 679 -26.41 25.41 -43.14
C GLU A 679 -24.98 25.65 -43.66
N GLY A 680 -24.63 25.00 -44.77
CA GLY A 680 -23.30 25.06 -45.39
C GLY A 680 -22.48 23.79 -45.18
N ASP A 681 -21.62 23.48 -46.15
CA ASP A 681 -20.77 22.27 -46.18
C ASP A 681 -19.27 22.58 -46.31
N GLU A 682 -18.91 23.84 -46.59
CA GLU A 682 -17.53 24.29 -46.76
C GLU A 682 -16.86 24.65 -45.42
N GLY A 683 -15.59 24.25 -45.27
CA GLY A 683 -14.77 24.59 -44.12
C GLY A 683 -15.00 23.70 -42.90
N ARG A 684 -14.69 24.23 -41.72
CA ARG A 684 -14.72 23.50 -40.44
C ARG A 684 -15.38 24.35 -39.37
N MET A 685 -15.87 23.69 -38.33
CA MET A 685 -16.44 24.35 -37.16
C MET A 685 -16.06 23.59 -35.90
N CYS A 686 -15.67 24.33 -34.86
CA CYS A 686 -15.51 23.75 -33.54
C CYS A 686 -16.86 23.32 -32.98
N ILE A 687 -16.95 22.07 -32.50
CA ILE A 687 -18.14 21.50 -31.90
C ILE A 687 -17.92 21.36 -30.40
N ASN A 688 -18.78 21.97 -29.60
CA ASN A 688 -18.88 21.69 -28.18
C ASN A 688 -19.72 20.40 -28.00
N MET A 689 -19.10 19.32 -27.55
CA MET A 689 -19.78 18.02 -27.50
C MET A 689 -20.90 17.98 -26.45
N GLU A 690 -20.72 18.69 -25.33
CA GLU A 690 -21.48 18.48 -24.09
C GLU A 690 -21.53 16.99 -23.71
N TRP A 691 -20.34 16.34 -23.76
CA TRP A 691 -20.24 14.88 -23.65
C TRP A 691 -20.59 14.34 -22.27
N GLY A 692 -20.79 15.20 -21.28
CA GLY A 692 -21.09 14.81 -19.91
C GLY A 692 -22.42 14.07 -19.81
N ALA A 693 -23.34 14.38 -20.72
CA ALA A 693 -24.66 13.75 -20.87
C ALA A 693 -24.62 12.38 -21.58
N PHE A 694 -23.46 11.93 -22.06
CA PHE A 694 -23.32 10.59 -22.63
C PHE A 694 -23.83 9.53 -21.63
N GLY A 695 -24.65 8.58 -22.10
CA GLY A 695 -25.28 7.58 -21.24
C GLY A 695 -26.61 8.00 -20.57
N ASP A 696 -27.04 9.28 -20.68
CA ASP A 696 -28.35 9.74 -20.18
C ASP A 696 -29.53 8.97 -20.81
N ASN A 697 -29.34 8.38 -21.98
CA ASN A 697 -30.31 7.55 -22.68
C ASN A 697 -30.24 6.04 -22.32
N GLY A 698 -29.39 5.67 -21.35
CA GLY A 698 -29.22 4.28 -20.89
C GLY A 698 -28.16 3.47 -21.63
N CYS A 699 -27.49 4.00 -22.66
CA CYS A 699 -26.50 3.22 -23.42
C CYS A 699 -25.28 2.75 -22.58
N LEU A 700 -25.02 3.40 -21.45
CA LEU A 700 -23.97 3.06 -20.50
C LEU A 700 -24.44 2.25 -19.28
N ASP A 701 -25.70 1.81 -19.21
CA ASP A 701 -26.27 1.17 -18.00
C ASP A 701 -25.50 -0.05 -17.50
N HIS A 702 -24.87 -0.77 -18.42
CA HIS A 702 -24.05 -1.95 -18.12
C HIS A 702 -22.74 -1.62 -17.39
N LEU A 703 -22.26 -0.37 -17.44
CA LEU A 703 -21.05 0.09 -16.74
C LEU A 703 -21.37 0.79 -15.42
N PHE A 704 -22.63 1.18 -15.21
CA PHE A 704 -23.05 1.81 -13.96
C PHE A 704 -23.04 0.77 -12.84
N THR A 705 -22.21 1.01 -11.83
CA THR A 705 -22.18 0.20 -10.61
C THR A 705 -23.32 0.62 -9.68
N HIS A 706 -23.52 -0.12 -8.58
CA HIS A 706 -24.47 0.30 -7.55
C HIS A 706 -24.06 1.65 -6.94
N PHE A 707 -22.76 1.88 -6.73
CA PHE A 707 -22.24 3.15 -6.19
C PHE A 707 -22.61 4.33 -7.09
N ASP A 708 -22.43 4.17 -8.40
CA ASP A 708 -22.73 5.23 -9.38
C ASP A 708 -24.20 5.60 -9.40
N ARG A 709 -25.10 4.61 -9.27
CA ARG A 709 -26.55 4.83 -9.20
C ARG A 709 -26.95 5.62 -7.94
N VAL A 710 -26.40 5.24 -6.78
CA VAL A 710 -26.67 5.97 -5.52
C VAL A 710 -26.16 7.41 -5.60
N VAL A 711 -24.97 7.63 -6.18
CA VAL A 711 -24.46 8.99 -6.41
C VAL A 711 -25.39 9.75 -7.34
N ASP A 712 -25.76 9.18 -8.49
CA ASP A 712 -26.65 9.80 -9.47
C ASP A 712 -28.00 10.22 -8.88
N GLU A 713 -28.70 9.30 -8.21
CA GLU A 713 -30.02 9.49 -7.60
C GLU A 713 -30.03 10.59 -6.53
N THR A 714 -28.90 10.79 -5.85
CA THR A 714 -28.77 11.81 -4.80
C THR A 714 -28.30 13.16 -5.33
N THR A 715 -27.87 13.28 -6.60
CA THR A 715 -27.46 14.57 -7.20
C THR A 715 -28.63 15.52 -7.42
N ILE A 716 -28.31 16.79 -7.69
CA ILE A 716 -29.32 17.80 -8.06
C ILE A 716 -29.98 17.52 -9.43
N ASN A 717 -29.38 16.64 -10.23
CA ASN A 717 -29.79 16.30 -11.58
C ASN A 717 -29.79 14.77 -11.81
N PRO A 718 -30.65 14.00 -11.13
CA PRO A 718 -30.71 12.55 -11.29
C PRO A 718 -30.98 12.13 -12.74
N GLY A 719 -30.30 11.06 -13.20
CA GLY A 719 -30.42 10.55 -14.56
C GLY A 719 -29.82 11.46 -15.65
N LYS A 720 -29.12 12.53 -15.26
CA LYS A 720 -28.46 13.48 -16.16
C LYS A 720 -26.96 13.56 -15.90
N GLN A 721 -26.20 13.98 -16.91
CA GLN A 721 -24.75 14.12 -16.82
C GLN A 721 -24.07 12.81 -16.38
N ARG A 722 -24.60 11.68 -16.86
CA ARG A 722 -24.23 10.35 -16.37
C ARG A 722 -22.76 10.04 -16.62
N PHE A 723 -22.21 10.35 -17.78
CA PHE A 723 -20.78 10.15 -18.06
C PHE A 723 -19.88 11.08 -17.25
N GLU A 724 -20.28 12.34 -17.08
CA GLU A 724 -19.54 13.30 -16.25
C GLU A 724 -19.44 12.84 -14.80
N LYS A 725 -20.50 12.23 -14.24
CA LYS A 725 -20.52 11.66 -12.89
C LYS A 725 -19.52 10.53 -12.67
N LEU A 726 -19.10 9.83 -13.72
CA LEU A 726 -18.11 8.77 -13.63
C LEU A 726 -16.67 9.28 -13.67
N ILE A 727 -16.45 10.56 -14.02
CA ILE A 727 -15.13 11.10 -14.36
C ILE A 727 -14.73 12.30 -13.51
N SER A 728 -15.64 13.24 -13.28
CA SER A 728 -15.25 14.56 -12.79
C SER A 728 -15.03 14.62 -11.27
N GLY A 729 -14.19 15.57 -10.84
CA GLY A 729 -13.78 15.74 -9.45
C GLY A 729 -14.94 16.02 -8.49
N MET A 730 -16.06 16.56 -8.98
CA MET A 730 -17.26 16.78 -8.15
C MET A 730 -17.89 15.48 -7.64
N TYR A 731 -17.72 14.36 -8.37
CA TYR A 731 -18.43 13.11 -8.10
C TYR A 731 -17.52 11.97 -7.62
N LEU A 732 -16.24 11.94 -8.04
CA LEU A 732 -15.32 10.84 -7.69
C LEU A 732 -15.21 10.62 -6.18
N GLY A 733 -15.12 11.69 -5.39
CA GLY A 733 -15.04 11.56 -3.94
C GLY A 733 -16.31 11.00 -3.29
N GLU A 734 -17.46 11.23 -3.90
CA GLU A 734 -18.73 10.68 -3.43
C GLU A 734 -18.87 9.21 -3.82
N ILE A 735 -18.37 8.79 -4.99
CA ILE A 735 -18.24 7.37 -5.35
C ILE A 735 -17.31 6.65 -4.36
N VAL A 736 -16.16 7.23 -4.04
CA VAL A 736 -15.24 6.70 -3.00
C VAL A 736 -16.00 6.55 -1.67
N ARG A 737 -16.73 7.58 -1.22
CA ARG A 737 -17.49 7.53 0.04
C ARG A 737 -18.51 6.38 0.06
N GLN A 738 -19.25 6.16 -1.04
CA GLN A 738 -20.20 5.05 -1.15
C GLN A 738 -19.52 3.68 -1.03
N ILE A 739 -18.35 3.52 -1.67
CA ILE A 739 -17.57 2.28 -1.56
C ILE A 739 -17.11 2.06 -0.12
N LEU A 740 -16.61 3.10 0.55
CA LEU A 740 -16.18 3.02 1.95
C LEU A 740 -17.33 2.65 2.89
N LEU A 741 -18.54 3.17 2.66
CA LEU A 741 -19.73 2.77 3.43
C LEU A 741 -20.02 1.28 3.29
N VAL A 742 -20.06 0.75 2.06
CA VAL A 742 -20.30 -0.67 1.80
C VAL A 742 -19.17 -1.55 2.36
N MET A 743 -17.91 -1.11 2.25
CA MET A 743 -16.78 -1.82 2.86
C MET A 743 -16.86 -1.83 4.39
N THR A 744 -17.35 -0.75 5.00
CA THR A 744 -17.60 -0.68 6.45
C THR A 744 -18.72 -1.65 6.84
N GLU A 745 -19.84 -1.67 6.12
CA GLU A 745 -20.93 -2.63 6.38
C GLU A 745 -20.47 -4.09 6.26
N LYS A 746 -19.53 -4.37 5.34
CA LYS A 746 -18.89 -5.68 5.17
C LYS A 746 -17.75 -5.97 6.17
N GLN A 747 -17.56 -5.11 7.17
CA GLN A 747 -16.52 -5.22 8.21
C GLN A 747 -15.09 -5.25 7.65
N LEU A 748 -14.87 -4.64 6.48
CA LEU A 748 -13.55 -4.49 5.87
C LEU A 748 -12.83 -3.23 6.35
N LEU A 749 -13.59 -2.20 6.74
CA LEU A 749 -13.09 -0.91 7.17
C LEU A 749 -13.66 -0.51 8.53
N PHE A 750 -12.91 0.32 9.26
CA PHE A 750 -13.34 1.02 10.48
C PHE A 750 -13.99 0.09 11.52
N GLN A 751 -13.48 -1.14 11.62
CA GLN A 751 -14.00 -2.19 12.52
C GLN A 751 -15.51 -2.45 12.35
N GLY A 752 -16.04 -2.22 11.14
CA GLY A 752 -17.46 -2.38 10.85
C GLY A 752 -18.38 -1.28 11.39
N LYS A 753 -17.83 -0.17 11.91
CA LYS A 753 -18.60 0.91 12.55
C LYS A 753 -18.54 2.18 11.70
N PRO A 754 -19.60 2.52 10.95
CA PRO A 754 -19.60 3.77 10.18
C PRO A 754 -19.68 4.96 11.14
N SER A 755 -18.71 5.88 11.05
CA SER A 755 -18.80 7.15 11.77
C SER A 755 -19.90 8.04 11.17
N SER A 756 -20.49 8.92 11.97
CA SER A 756 -21.45 9.92 11.48
C SER A 756 -20.86 10.83 10.41
N LYS A 757 -19.53 11.03 10.46
CA LYS A 757 -18.76 11.81 9.50
C LYS A 757 -18.68 11.12 8.15
N LEU A 758 -18.48 9.80 8.11
CA LEU A 758 -18.50 9.04 6.85
C LEU A 758 -19.88 9.09 6.15
N GLN A 759 -20.96 9.27 6.93
CA GLN A 759 -22.31 9.48 6.39
C GLN A 759 -22.53 10.89 5.82
N THR A 760 -21.63 11.84 6.10
CA THR A 760 -21.71 13.21 5.59
C THR A 760 -21.35 13.24 4.11
N ARG A 761 -22.32 13.62 3.28
CA ARG A 761 -22.14 13.74 1.83
C ARG A 761 -21.03 14.75 1.49
N ASN A 762 -20.26 14.46 0.43
CA ASN A 762 -19.18 15.30 -0.09
C ASN A 762 -18.02 15.55 0.90
N ILE A 763 -17.87 14.71 1.94
CA ILE A 763 -16.74 14.81 2.88
C ILE A 763 -15.38 14.61 2.18
N PHE A 764 -15.34 13.75 1.15
CA PHE A 764 -14.16 13.53 0.31
C PHE A 764 -14.16 14.50 -0.88
N GLN A 765 -13.43 15.60 -0.74
CA GLN A 765 -13.11 16.52 -1.84
C GLN A 765 -12.04 15.94 -2.76
N THR A 766 -12.03 16.34 -4.04
CA THR A 766 -11.05 15.90 -5.06
C THR A 766 -9.59 16.06 -4.62
N LYS A 767 -9.30 17.09 -3.82
CA LYS A 767 -7.96 17.33 -3.27
C LYS A 767 -7.47 16.14 -2.45
N PHE A 768 -8.35 15.51 -1.67
CA PHE A 768 -7.96 14.38 -0.82
C PHE A 768 -7.64 13.15 -1.64
N LEU A 769 -8.41 12.87 -2.70
CA LEU A 769 -8.13 11.77 -3.63
C LEU A 769 -6.74 11.96 -4.25
N SER A 770 -6.47 13.18 -4.73
CA SER A 770 -5.17 13.53 -5.32
C SER A 770 -4.01 13.35 -4.32
N THR A 771 -4.20 13.75 -3.06
CA THR A 771 -3.18 13.59 -2.02
C THR A 771 -2.97 12.12 -1.64
N ILE A 772 -4.04 11.34 -1.41
CA ILE A 772 -3.97 9.93 -0.97
C ILE A 772 -3.18 9.05 -1.94
N GLU A 773 -3.27 9.36 -3.23
CA GLU A 773 -2.63 8.62 -4.33
C GLU A 773 -1.20 9.08 -4.65
N VAL A 774 -0.63 10.05 -3.91
CA VAL A 774 0.77 10.47 -4.12
C VAL A 774 1.72 9.28 -3.91
N ASN A 775 2.55 9.00 -4.92
CA ASN A 775 3.52 7.92 -4.87
C ASN A 775 4.48 8.09 -3.69
N GLY A 776 4.67 7.01 -2.91
CA GLY A 776 5.55 7.03 -1.74
C GLY A 776 5.00 7.76 -0.52
N LEU A 777 3.76 8.27 -0.55
CA LEU A 777 3.14 8.90 0.62
C LEU A 777 3.03 7.89 1.77
N ALA A 778 3.53 8.25 2.94
CA ALA A 778 3.50 7.38 4.12
C ALA A 778 2.05 7.17 4.57
N LEU A 779 1.70 5.94 5.01
CA LEU A 779 0.35 5.65 5.51
C LEU A 779 -0.04 6.56 6.71
N ARG A 780 0.94 7.06 7.47
CA ARG A 780 0.74 8.05 8.55
C ARG A 780 0.14 9.36 8.03
N GLN A 781 0.51 9.79 6.83
CA GLN A 781 -0.05 11.01 6.22
C GLN A 781 -1.49 10.78 5.75
N ILE A 782 -1.80 9.60 5.18
CA ILE A 782 -3.19 9.22 4.86
C ILE A 782 -4.03 9.20 6.14
N ARG A 783 -3.51 8.60 7.21
CA ARG A 783 -4.18 8.60 8.51
C ARG A 783 -4.37 10.01 9.05
N GLY A 784 -3.40 10.91 8.84
CA GLY A 784 -3.52 12.33 9.15
C GLY A 784 -4.71 12.98 8.43
N ILE A 785 -4.87 12.74 7.13
CA ILE A 785 -6.01 13.22 6.34
C ILE A 785 -7.33 12.66 6.87
N LEU A 786 -7.39 11.36 7.20
CA LEU A 786 -8.59 10.76 7.76
C LEU A 786 -8.94 11.33 9.14
N ASN A 787 -7.94 11.58 9.98
CA ASN A 787 -8.13 12.23 11.27
C ASN A 787 -8.64 13.67 11.11
N GLU A 788 -8.17 14.43 10.12
CA GLU A 788 -8.71 15.76 9.78
C GLU A 788 -10.19 15.71 9.35
N LEU A 789 -10.64 14.57 8.83
CA LEU A 789 -12.03 14.29 8.48
C LEU A 789 -12.83 13.68 9.64
N ASP A 790 -12.26 13.59 10.84
CA ASP A 790 -12.83 12.91 12.02
C ASP A 790 -13.17 11.43 11.75
N LEU A 791 -12.34 10.76 10.94
CA LEU A 791 -12.42 9.34 10.63
C LEU A 791 -11.27 8.60 11.33
N ASP A 792 -11.58 7.90 12.43
CA ASP A 792 -10.59 7.07 13.12
C ASP A 792 -10.27 5.83 12.29
N ALA A 793 -9.07 5.80 11.73
CA ALA A 793 -8.62 4.80 10.78
C ALA A 793 -7.33 4.12 11.25
N SER A 794 -7.27 2.81 11.06
CA SER A 794 -6.05 2.02 11.18
C SER A 794 -5.15 2.18 9.94
N PHE A 795 -3.92 1.65 10.01
CA PHE A 795 -3.05 1.61 8.83
C PHE A 795 -3.61 0.68 7.74
N GLU A 796 -4.29 -0.39 8.13
CA GLU A 796 -4.97 -1.32 7.21
C GLU A 796 -6.13 -0.61 6.49
N ASP A 797 -6.89 0.25 7.20
CA ASP A 797 -7.92 1.09 6.59
C ASP A 797 -7.32 2.06 5.55
N CYS A 798 -6.15 2.66 5.86
CA CYS A 798 -5.47 3.58 4.96
C CYS A 798 -5.01 2.90 3.66
N VAL A 799 -4.58 1.64 3.74
CA VAL A 799 -4.21 0.81 2.58
C VAL A 799 -5.43 0.60 1.68
N LEU A 800 -6.53 0.13 2.25
CA LEU A 800 -7.75 -0.15 1.50
C LEU A 800 -8.36 1.13 0.91
N LEU A 801 -8.33 2.25 1.64
CA LEU A 801 -8.75 3.55 1.12
C LEU A 801 -7.95 3.96 -0.11
N ARG A 802 -6.62 3.80 -0.08
CA ARG A 802 -5.78 4.11 -1.23
C ARG A 802 -6.16 3.24 -2.44
N GLU A 803 -6.37 1.94 -2.23
CA GLU A 803 -6.80 1.04 -3.31
C GLU A 803 -8.17 1.44 -3.89
N VAL A 804 -9.12 1.84 -3.05
CA VAL A 804 -10.44 2.36 -3.48
C VAL A 804 -10.27 3.63 -4.33
N CYS A 805 -9.47 4.60 -3.87
CA CYS A 805 -9.20 5.82 -4.63
C CYS A 805 -8.60 5.49 -6.00
N GLN A 806 -7.56 4.65 -6.04
CA GLN A 806 -6.90 4.22 -7.27
C GLN A 806 -7.86 3.52 -8.24
N ALA A 807 -8.75 2.65 -7.75
CA ALA A 807 -9.73 1.97 -8.60
C ALA A 807 -10.71 2.97 -9.24
N VAL A 808 -11.18 3.96 -8.46
CA VAL A 808 -12.12 4.99 -8.94
C VAL A 808 -11.44 5.94 -9.93
N SER A 809 -10.24 6.44 -9.61
CA SER A 809 -9.51 7.40 -10.44
C SER A 809 -8.97 6.77 -11.73
N LEU A 810 -8.53 5.51 -11.69
CA LEU A 810 -8.14 4.75 -12.89
C LEU A 810 -9.33 4.58 -13.83
N ARG A 811 -10.48 4.13 -13.32
CA ARG A 811 -11.71 3.98 -14.12
C ARG A 811 -12.11 5.30 -14.78
N ALA A 812 -12.07 6.40 -14.02
CA ALA A 812 -12.38 7.73 -14.52
C ALA A 812 -11.45 8.16 -15.68
N ALA A 813 -10.13 7.95 -15.53
CA ALA A 813 -9.15 8.25 -16.57
C ALA A 813 -9.35 7.38 -17.83
N GLN A 814 -9.65 6.09 -17.66
CA GLN A 814 -9.91 5.17 -18.76
C GLN A 814 -11.18 5.51 -19.55
N LEU A 815 -12.27 5.87 -18.85
CA LEU A 815 -13.51 6.30 -19.49
C LEU A 815 -13.31 7.61 -20.26
N CYS A 816 -12.59 8.58 -19.68
CA CYS A 816 -12.23 9.82 -20.36
C CYS A 816 -11.40 9.54 -21.62
N ALA A 817 -10.42 8.64 -21.53
CA ALA A 817 -9.62 8.21 -22.67
C ALA A 817 -10.45 7.54 -23.77
N ALA A 818 -11.40 6.66 -23.43
CA ALA A 818 -12.29 6.03 -24.41
C ALA A 818 -13.19 7.05 -25.13
N GLY A 819 -13.68 8.07 -24.41
CA GLY A 819 -14.39 9.19 -25.01
C GLY A 819 -13.51 9.97 -26.00
N LEU A 820 -12.29 10.30 -25.61
CA LEU A 820 -11.32 11.01 -26.45
C LEU A 820 -10.83 10.17 -27.64
N ALA A 821 -10.70 8.85 -27.47
CA ALA A 821 -10.35 7.91 -28.53
C ALA A 821 -11.39 7.94 -29.66
N ALA A 822 -12.68 8.07 -29.33
CA ALA A 822 -13.74 8.22 -30.31
C ALA A 822 -13.61 9.52 -31.11
N VAL A 823 -13.19 10.62 -30.46
CA VAL A 823 -12.96 11.93 -31.10
C VAL A 823 -11.80 11.87 -32.08
N VAL A 824 -10.63 11.40 -31.66
CA VAL A 824 -9.42 11.40 -32.51
C VAL A 824 -9.56 10.43 -33.68
N GLU A 825 -10.16 9.25 -33.48
CA GLU A 825 -10.42 8.30 -34.57
C GLU A 825 -11.46 8.86 -35.55
N LYS A 826 -12.49 9.57 -35.06
CA LYS A 826 -13.43 10.28 -35.93
C LYS A 826 -12.74 11.34 -36.79
N MET A 827 -11.89 12.16 -36.19
CA MET A 827 -11.14 13.17 -36.94
C MET A 827 -10.23 12.53 -38.00
N ARG A 828 -9.54 11.45 -37.63
CA ARG A 828 -8.67 10.69 -38.55
C ARG A 828 -9.46 10.15 -39.75
N GLU A 829 -10.58 9.49 -39.48
CA GLU A 829 -11.46 8.91 -40.51
C GLU A 829 -12.12 9.97 -41.39
N ASN A 830 -12.65 11.04 -40.79
CA ASN A 830 -13.27 12.16 -41.50
C ASN A 830 -12.31 12.78 -42.53
N ARG A 831 -11.02 12.80 -42.21
CA ARG A 831 -9.96 13.35 -43.07
C ARG A 831 -9.34 12.32 -44.01
N GLY A 832 -9.80 11.06 -43.95
CA GLY A 832 -9.28 9.96 -44.78
C GLY A 832 -7.80 9.67 -44.52
N LEU A 833 -7.33 9.85 -43.28
CA LEU A 833 -5.92 9.69 -42.92
C LEU A 833 -5.63 8.29 -42.39
N ASP A 834 -4.51 7.69 -42.79
CA ASP A 834 -4.03 6.45 -42.17
C ASP A 834 -3.54 6.69 -40.74
N ARG A 835 -2.91 7.86 -40.50
CA ARG A 835 -2.44 8.31 -39.19
C ARG A 835 -2.78 9.77 -38.96
N LEU A 836 -3.19 10.12 -37.74
CA LEU A 836 -3.46 11.51 -37.32
C LEU A 836 -2.40 11.95 -36.32
N SER A 837 -1.85 13.16 -36.47
CA SER A 837 -1.08 13.85 -35.42
C SER A 837 -1.89 15.06 -34.99
N VAL A 838 -2.30 15.10 -33.73
CA VAL A 838 -3.20 16.14 -33.20
C VAL A 838 -2.82 16.47 -31.75
N SER A 839 -3.08 17.70 -31.36
CA SER A 839 -2.86 18.15 -29.98
C SER A 839 -4.19 18.43 -29.27
N VAL A 840 -4.20 18.18 -27.96
CA VAL A 840 -5.32 18.41 -27.06
C VAL A 840 -4.92 19.46 -26.05
N GLY A 841 -5.59 20.61 -26.07
CA GLY A 841 -5.50 21.58 -24.98
C GLY A 841 -6.32 21.09 -23.80
N VAL A 842 -5.70 20.96 -22.61
CA VAL A 842 -6.36 20.46 -21.41
C VAL A 842 -6.36 21.49 -20.29
N ASP A 843 -7.49 21.60 -19.59
CA ASP A 843 -7.60 22.29 -18.30
C ASP A 843 -8.46 21.47 -17.32
N GLY A 844 -8.42 21.83 -16.05
CA GLY A 844 -9.20 21.25 -14.97
C GLY A 844 -8.33 20.76 -13.82
N THR A 845 -8.83 20.99 -12.60
CA THR A 845 -8.12 20.70 -11.36
C THR A 845 -7.80 19.23 -11.17
N LEU A 846 -8.68 18.32 -11.59
CA LEU A 846 -8.44 16.88 -11.47
C LEU A 846 -7.30 16.44 -12.39
N TYR A 847 -7.27 16.88 -13.65
CA TYR A 847 -6.16 16.58 -14.56
C TYR A 847 -4.83 17.17 -14.09
N LYS A 848 -4.86 18.40 -13.55
CA LYS A 848 -3.68 19.14 -13.08
C LYS A 848 -3.06 18.55 -11.81
N LEU A 849 -3.88 18.21 -10.83
CA LEU A 849 -3.41 17.93 -9.46
C LEU A 849 -3.32 16.43 -9.16
N HIS A 850 -4.04 15.57 -9.89
CA HIS A 850 -4.06 14.15 -9.61
C HIS A 850 -2.79 13.46 -10.13
N PRO A 851 -2.05 12.71 -9.30
CA PRO A 851 -0.71 12.22 -9.64
C PRO A 851 -0.69 11.28 -10.84
N CYS A 852 -1.73 10.45 -11.00
CA CYS A 852 -1.77 9.37 -12.00
C CYS A 852 -2.80 9.57 -13.13
N PHE A 853 -3.67 10.58 -13.04
CA PHE A 853 -4.85 10.66 -13.93
C PHE A 853 -4.44 10.90 -15.39
N SER A 854 -3.59 11.90 -15.62
CA SER A 854 -3.10 12.26 -16.95
C SER A 854 -2.33 11.10 -17.61
N GLN A 855 -1.45 10.44 -16.86
CA GLN A 855 -0.68 9.29 -17.34
C GLN A 855 -1.57 8.11 -17.71
N ASN A 856 -2.55 7.77 -16.87
CA ASN A 856 -3.50 6.69 -17.13
C ASN A 856 -4.39 6.98 -18.35
N LEU A 857 -4.84 8.24 -18.50
CA LEU A 857 -5.61 8.68 -19.66
C LEU A 857 -4.78 8.54 -20.93
N GLN A 858 -3.55 9.06 -20.96
CA GLN A 858 -2.68 9.01 -22.13
C GLN A 858 -2.32 7.58 -22.54
N LYS A 859 -2.01 6.72 -21.55
CA LYS A 859 -1.73 5.30 -21.79
C LYS A 859 -2.94 4.60 -22.42
N THR A 860 -4.11 4.77 -21.81
CA THR A 860 -5.35 4.13 -22.29
C THR A 860 -5.74 4.65 -23.68
N LEU A 861 -5.58 5.95 -23.95
CA LEU A 861 -5.86 6.54 -25.25
C LEU A 861 -4.97 5.93 -26.34
N LYS A 862 -3.67 5.77 -26.06
CA LYS A 862 -2.74 5.15 -27.00
C LYS A 862 -3.11 3.71 -27.33
N ASP A 863 -3.62 2.97 -26.35
CA ASP A 863 -4.07 1.59 -26.54
C ASP A 863 -5.36 1.52 -27.39
N LEU A 864 -6.28 2.49 -27.24
CA LEU A 864 -7.57 2.52 -27.96
C LEU A 864 -7.54 3.20 -29.34
N ALA A 865 -6.58 4.10 -29.56
CA ALA A 865 -6.42 4.85 -30.80
C ALA A 865 -4.95 4.79 -31.30
N PRO A 866 -4.42 3.59 -31.63
CA PRO A 866 -3.00 3.40 -31.94
C PRO A 866 -2.53 4.11 -33.22
N ASN A 867 -3.47 4.53 -34.08
CA ASN A 867 -3.20 5.27 -35.32
C ASN A 867 -3.20 6.79 -35.12
N CYS A 868 -3.50 7.27 -33.91
CA CYS A 868 -3.52 8.68 -33.57
C CYS A 868 -2.35 9.01 -32.63
N ASP A 869 -1.44 9.86 -33.07
CA ASP A 869 -0.37 10.45 -32.25
C ASP A 869 -0.89 11.72 -31.58
N VAL A 870 -1.27 11.60 -30.30
CA VAL A 870 -1.98 12.64 -29.54
C VAL A 870 -1.04 13.27 -28.52
N SER A 871 -0.80 14.57 -28.66
CA SER A 871 -0.04 15.38 -27.70
C SER A 871 -0.98 16.15 -26.77
N PHE A 872 -0.63 16.28 -25.49
CA PHE A 872 -1.45 16.99 -24.51
C PHE A 872 -0.73 18.23 -24.00
N HIS A 873 -1.37 19.39 -24.13
CA HIS A 873 -0.85 20.67 -23.67
C HIS A 873 -1.71 21.19 -22.54
N LEU A 874 -1.09 21.43 -21.39
CA LEU A 874 -1.80 22.01 -20.26
C LEU A 874 -1.98 23.51 -20.49
N SER A 875 -3.21 24.01 -20.43
CA SER A 875 -3.44 25.44 -20.48
C SER A 875 -3.44 26.05 -19.08
N GLU A 876 -2.55 27.01 -18.86
CA GLU A 876 -2.67 27.99 -17.78
C GLU A 876 -3.62 29.08 -18.25
N ASP A 877 -4.71 29.32 -17.50
CA ASP A 877 -5.76 30.30 -17.84
C ASP A 877 -6.41 30.14 -19.23
N GLY A 878 -6.61 28.88 -19.67
CA GLY A 878 -7.00 28.55 -21.03
C GLY A 878 -8.33 29.14 -21.49
N SER A 879 -9.34 29.13 -20.63
CA SER A 879 -10.65 29.72 -20.91
C SER A 879 -10.58 31.24 -21.16
N GLY A 880 -9.72 31.96 -20.44
CA GLY A 880 -9.58 33.42 -20.54
C GLY A 880 -8.75 33.85 -21.75
N LYS A 881 -7.53 33.30 -21.89
CA LYS A 881 -6.66 33.52 -23.07
C LYS A 881 -7.38 33.12 -24.36
N GLY A 882 -8.06 31.97 -24.34
CA GLY A 882 -8.84 31.46 -25.44
C GLY A 882 -10.01 32.35 -25.85
N ALA A 883 -10.75 32.91 -24.90
CA ALA A 883 -11.84 33.83 -25.19
C ALA A 883 -11.38 35.07 -25.96
N ALA A 884 -10.26 35.65 -25.55
CA ALA A 884 -9.65 36.77 -26.23
C ALA A 884 -9.18 36.41 -27.64
N LEU A 885 -8.60 35.22 -27.82
CA LEU A 885 -8.18 34.72 -29.13
C LEU A 885 -9.36 34.46 -30.07
N VAL A 886 -10.46 33.91 -29.56
CA VAL A 886 -11.71 33.80 -30.35
C VAL A 886 -12.23 35.18 -30.72
N ALA A 887 -12.22 36.15 -29.80
CA ALA A 887 -12.59 37.52 -30.10
C ALA A 887 -11.70 38.16 -31.18
N ALA A 888 -10.39 37.88 -31.16
CA ALA A 888 -9.45 38.32 -32.18
C ALA A 888 -9.73 37.70 -33.56
N VAL A 889 -9.95 36.39 -33.61
CA VAL A 889 -10.29 35.67 -34.84
C VAL A 889 -11.64 36.17 -35.41
N ALA A 890 -12.63 36.40 -34.55
CA ALA A 890 -13.93 36.93 -34.94
C ALA A 890 -13.83 38.36 -35.49
N SER A 891 -13.02 39.22 -34.86
CA SER A 891 -12.83 40.62 -35.27
C SER A 891 -12.08 40.77 -36.59
N ARG A 892 -11.39 39.73 -37.06
CA ARG A 892 -10.75 39.68 -38.38
C ARG A 892 -11.72 39.34 -39.51
N ALA A 893 -12.71 38.51 -39.21
CA ALA A 893 -13.65 37.97 -40.21
C ALA A 893 -14.84 38.90 -40.49
N ALA A 894 -15.04 39.91 -39.65
CA ALA A 894 -16.01 41.00 -39.81
C ALA A 894 -15.37 42.20 -40.55
#